data_AF-A0A1V6BVR2-F1
#
_entry.id   AF-A0A1V6BVR2-F1
#
_cell.length_a   1.000
_cell.length_b   1.000
_cell.length_c   1.000
_cell.angle_alpha   90.00
_cell.angle_beta   90.00
_cell.angle_gamma   90.00
#
_symmetry.space_group_name_H-M   'P 1'
#
loop_
_entity.id
_entity.type
_entity.pdbx_description
1 polymer ?
#
loop_
_entity_poly.entity_id
_entity_poly.type
_entity_poly.pdbx_seq_one_letter_code
_entity_poly.pdbx_strand_id
1 'polypeptide(L)'
;MKKIVLAILLLALSLTTGAARNNRPVSSFAIIIDQASYNACKAEIDAYKAVLDTEGLPAVIVSGNWQTPDQVKARILKLYKSKPRLEGIVLVGEIPVARVLGAQHFTTAFKMNQNRFPWNECSVPSDRFYDCFDLKFNYIKQDSLSSSWHYYWLSEEGMQQLRPTIYSARIKVPDDLCDGDNDRRFGLLRAYLQKVVAAHKEKNPFDKLIHFAGEGYNSDCLTAWRQYALVFGEYFPQAFASASGNTFLNFRQDPVIKYMLYDQIQRPGTDLLAFYEHGAPDTQYINGDYPAQTFKENIAWLKHLLREQYKRHKKPEDQQEFIKTNCDTYHLDTAMFHPDTLAAYAVRDSIDEADRYIVLEDLKKLKPGARVVMFNACYNGSFHEDGYVAGSYLFVPGSLTVTAQGNTVNVLQDKVADQLIGYMGMGIRLGFWQKEVATLESHMLGDPTFCFTADEKDEEWNRSLAAGAPEAYWRGYLQAPEPMKRAMALKQLKGMGCMTSAGLEDVFMRDPSFIVRMQAFLLSSSFADEHTKAIIMSGFSDPYENIRRQACIMAGKMGCNDFIEPLKSLQAGAYEAQRVQYAAQTALQVFDPALVGGGVKLANPTLDEAGIRYLRNNPQHFRIPELLGFLADAAQPADLRVVMAEALGWFNNSAQRMQIATALEEQLGQKGLPRTLQAEMVKTVKRLKNN
;
A
#
# COMPACT_ATOMS: atom_id res chain seq x y z
N MET A 1 4.17 -71.31 -5.32
CA MET A 1 3.59 -69.98 -5.65
C MET A 1 2.94 -69.25 -4.47
N LYS A 2 2.36 -69.91 -3.45
CA LYS A 2 1.73 -69.21 -2.29
C LYS A 2 2.70 -68.58 -1.27
N LYS A 3 3.99 -68.93 -1.26
CA LYS A 3 4.99 -68.36 -0.31
C LYS A 3 5.73 -67.10 -0.83
N ILE A 4 5.68 -66.83 -2.14
CA ILE A 4 6.34 -65.65 -2.74
C ILE A 4 5.40 -64.43 -2.72
N VAL A 5 4.09 -64.65 -2.87
CA VAL A 5 3.08 -63.58 -2.82
C VAL A 5 2.95 -62.97 -1.42
N LEU A 6 3.16 -63.75 -0.35
CA LEU A 6 3.09 -63.24 1.02
C LEU A 6 4.31 -62.37 1.39
N ALA A 7 5.49 -62.66 0.83
CA ALA A 7 6.71 -61.87 1.05
C ALA A 7 6.67 -60.52 0.30
N ILE A 8 6.02 -60.47 -0.87
CA ILE A 8 5.82 -59.22 -1.63
C ILE A 8 4.75 -58.34 -0.98
N LEU A 9 3.71 -58.93 -0.37
CA LEU A 9 2.72 -58.18 0.42
C LEU A 9 3.30 -57.63 1.74
N LEU A 10 4.22 -58.35 2.40
CA LEU A 10 4.90 -57.84 3.60
C LEU A 10 6.00 -56.80 3.31
N LEU A 11 6.59 -56.79 2.11
CA LEU A 11 7.48 -55.69 1.66
C LEU A 11 6.70 -54.47 1.13
N ALA A 12 5.46 -54.64 0.65
CA ALA A 12 4.60 -53.53 0.25
C ALA A 12 3.92 -52.84 1.46
N LEU A 13 3.86 -53.51 2.61
CA LEU A 13 3.34 -52.94 3.87
C LEU A 13 4.38 -52.18 4.71
N SER A 14 5.65 -52.15 4.32
CA SER A 14 6.71 -51.42 5.03
C SER A 14 7.15 -50.10 4.35
N LEU A 15 6.47 -49.67 3.29
CA LEU A 15 6.66 -48.36 2.64
C LEU A 15 5.53 -47.35 2.94
N THR A 16 4.62 -47.66 3.86
CA THR A 16 3.83 -46.65 4.57
C THR A 16 4.50 -46.29 5.89
N THR A 17 5.81 -46.01 5.84
CA THR A 17 6.35 -45.07 6.82
C THR A 17 5.68 -43.73 6.51
N GLY A 18 4.59 -43.44 7.21
CA GLY A 18 4.14 -42.07 7.38
C GLY A 18 5.38 -41.27 7.69
N ALA A 19 5.77 -40.38 6.78
CA ALA A 19 6.83 -39.43 7.05
C ALA A 19 6.41 -38.76 8.35
N ALA A 20 7.11 -39.09 9.45
CA ALA A 20 6.91 -38.41 10.70
C ALA A 20 7.02 -36.92 10.34
N ARG A 21 5.90 -36.19 10.42
CA ARG A 21 5.92 -34.73 10.26
C ARG A 21 7.02 -34.27 11.19
N ASN A 22 8.07 -33.66 10.63
CA ASN A 22 9.14 -33.10 11.43
C ASN A 22 8.49 -32.06 12.35
N ASN A 23 8.17 -32.44 13.59
CA ASN A 23 7.57 -31.59 14.62
C ASN A 23 8.50 -30.47 15.10
N ARG A 24 9.60 -30.19 14.37
CA ARG A 24 10.48 -29.07 14.64
C ARG A 24 9.93 -27.84 13.94
N PRO A 25 9.73 -26.73 14.65
CA PRO A 25 9.35 -25.48 14.03
C PRO A 25 10.36 -25.06 12.95
N VAL A 26 9.87 -24.65 11.78
CA VAL A 26 10.72 -24.20 10.67
C VAL A 26 11.13 -22.74 10.79
N SER A 27 10.35 -21.96 11.54
CA SER A 27 10.51 -20.53 11.78
C SER A 27 10.14 -20.17 13.23
N SER A 28 10.43 -18.93 13.62
CA SER A 28 10.01 -18.31 14.88
C SER A 28 9.39 -16.94 14.65
N PHE A 29 8.68 -16.45 15.65
CA PHE A 29 8.09 -15.11 15.69
C PHE A 29 8.59 -14.34 16.93
N ALA A 30 8.61 -13.01 16.88
CA ALA A 30 9.00 -12.22 18.05
C ALA A 30 7.99 -11.11 18.39
N ILE A 31 7.65 -11.05 19.67
CA ILE A 31 6.83 -10.01 20.28
C ILE A 31 7.80 -9.02 20.92
N ILE A 32 8.05 -7.90 20.24
CA ILE A 32 8.90 -6.83 20.75
C ILE A 32 8.00 -5.84 21.48
N ILE A 33 8.22 -5.65 22.78
CA ILE A 33 7.31 -4.88 23.64
C ILE A 33 8.09 -3.93 24.55
N ASP A 34 7.54 -2.75 24.83
CA ASP A 34 8.13 -1.90 25.86
C ASP A 34 7.89 -2.47 27.27
N GLN A 35 8.78 -2.13 28.21
CA GLN A 35 8.73 -2.73 29.54
C GLN A 35 7.44 -2.40 30.32
N ALA A 36 6.88 -1.21 30.15
CA ALA A 36 5.69 -0.78 30.87
C ALA A 36 4.46 -1.55 30.38
N SER A 37 4.27 -1.62 29.07
CA SER A 37 3.20 -2.42 28.45
C SER A 37 3.30 -3.90 28.82
N TYR A 38 4.52 -4.47 28.83
CA TYR A 38 4.70 -5.87 29.23
C TYR A 38 4.35 -6.11 30.69
N ASN A 39 4.78 -5.23 31.60
CA ASN A 39 4.46 -5.37 33.02
C ASN A 39 2.94 -5.31 33.26
N ALA A 40 2.24 -4.42 32.56
CA ALA A 40 0.80 -4.23 32.72
C ALA A 40 -0.06 -5.32 32.04
N CYS A 41 0.43 -5.91 30.94
CA CYS A 41 -0.33 -6.86 30.10
C CYS A 41 0.32 -8.25 30.03
N LYS A 42 1.12 -8.62 31.04
CA LYS A 42 1.94 -9.83 31.00
C LYS A 42 1.12 -11.10 30.72
N ALA A 43 -0.02 -11.26 31.40
CA ALA A 43 -0.86 -12.44 31.25
C ALA A 43 -1.40 -12.59 29.83
N GLU A 44 -1.84 -11.50 29.21
CA GLU A 44 -2.37 -11.46 27.86
C GLU A 44 -1.28 -11.68 26.80
N ILE A 45 -0.09 -11.12 26.99
CA ILE A 45 1.07 -11.35 26.11
C ILE A 45 1.54 -12.81 26.20
N ASP A 46 1.58 -13.38 27.40
CA ASP A 46 1.92 -14.80 27.58
C ASP A 46 0.87 -15.71 26.94
N ALA A 47 -0.42 -15.36 27.02
CA ALA A 47 -1.51 -16.09 26.37
C ALA A 47 -1.43 -16.00 24.84
N TYR A 48 -1.08 -14.84 24.30
CA TYR A 48 -0.83 -14.66 22.87
C TYR A 48 0.38 -15.47 22.41
N LYS A 49 1.49 -15.43 23.14
CA LYS A 49 2.64 -16.31 22.86
C LYS A 49 2.23 -17.79 22.89
N ALA A 50 1.43 -18.21 23.87
CA ALA A 50 1.00 -19.59 24.03
C ALA A 50 0.12 -20.07 22.87
N VAL A 51 -0.78 -19.23 22.33
CA VAL A 51 -1.61 -19.64 21.17
C VAL A 51 -0.75 -19.86 19.93
N LEU A 52 0.24 -19.00 19.68
CA LEU A 52 1.18 -19.17 18.57
C LEU A 52 2.04 -20.43 18.71
N ASP A 53 2.49 -20.74 19.94
CA ASP A 53 3.23 -21.98 20.19
C ASP A 53 2.37 -23.21 19.85
N THR A 54 1.07 -23.19 20.18
CA THR A 54 0.15 -24.31 19.84
C THR A 54 -0.10 -24.44 18.34
N GLU A 55 0.01 -23.35 17.60
CA GLU A 55 -0.10 -23.31 16.13
C GLU A 55 1.24 -23.62 15.43
N GLY A 56 2.26 -24.06 16.17
CA GLY A 56 3.56 -24.43 15.64
C GLY A 56 4.43 -23.25 15.20
N LEU A 57 4.11 -22.02 15.67
CA LEU A 57 4.93 -20.82 15.50
C LEU A 57 5.52 -20.40 16.86
N PRO A 58 6.70 -20.94 17.24
CA PRO A 58 7.30 -20.60 18.52
C PRO A 58 7.60 -19.10 18.58
N ALA A 59 7.01 -18.44 19.57
CA ALA A 59 7.14 -17.00 19.77
C ALA A 59 8.12 -16.67 20.91
N VAL A 60 8.91 -15.61 20.73
CA VAL A 60 9.83 -15.07 21.76
C VAL A 60 9.39 -13.68 22.16
N ILE A 61 9.24 -13.44 23.46
CA ILE A 61 8.95 -12.11 24.00
C ILE A 61 10.27 -11.39 24.28
N VAL A 62 10.41 -10.18 23.73
CA VAL A 62 11.55 -9.30 24.00
C VAL A 62 11.02 -7.99 24.57
N SER A 63 11.06 -7.87 25.90
CA SER A 63 10.74 -6.64 26.61
C SER A 63 11.97 -5.77 26.82
N GLY A 64 11.78 -4.45 26.84
CA GLY A 64 12.86 -3.51 27.13
C GLY A 64 12.42 -2.05 27.21
N ASN A 65 13.30 -1.20 27.72
CA ASN A 65 13.15 0.25 27.71
C ASN A 65 13.78 0.80 26.43
N TRP A 66 13.02 0.81 25.34
CA TRP A 66 13.52 1.20 24.03
C TRP A 66 13.63 2.72 23.90
N GLN A 67 14.85 3.21 23.71
CA GLN A 67 15.10 4.65 23.53
C GLN A 67 15.27 5.04 22.08
N THR A 68 15.70 4.11 21.21
CA THR A 68 15.91 4.38 19.78
C THR A 68 15.49 3.20 18.92
N PRO A 69 15.11 3.44 17.64
CA PRO A 69 14.87 2.36 16.68
C PRO A 69 16.07 1.42 16.51
N ASP A 70 17.30 1.91 16.59
CA ASP A 70 18.50 1.08 16.47
C ASP A 70 18.61 0.00 17.55
N GLN A 71 18.21 0.29 18.79
CA GLN A 71 18.21 -0.69 19.89
C GLN A 71 17.25 -1.85 19.58
N VAL A 72 16.07 -1.53 19.09
CA VAL A 72 15.05 -2.50 18.68
C VAL A 72 15.55 -3.32 17.50
N LYS A 73 16.04 -2.66 16.44
CA LYS A 73 16.57 -3.31 15.24
C LYS A 73 17.74 -4.26 15.55
N ALA A 74 18.64 -3.89 16.47
CA ALA A 74 19.75 -4.74 16.88
C ALA A 74 19.27 -6.06 17.51
N ARG A 75 18.17 -6.02 18.29
CA ARG A 75 17.58 -7.23 18.88
C ARG A 75 16.90 -8.10 17.84
N ILE A 76 16.16 -7.51 16.91
CA ILE A 76 15.53 -8.20 15.78
C ILE A 76 16.60 -8.93 14.95
N LEU A 77 17.70 -8.25 14.61
CA LEU A 77 18.80 -8.84 13.85
C LEU A 77 19.49 -9.99 14.59
N LYS A 78 19.60 -9.93 15.92
CA LYS A 78 20.13 -11.02 16.75
C LYS A 78 19.22 -12.25 16.68
N LEU A 79 17.91 -12.06 16.81
CA LEU A 79 16.93 -13.14 16.72
C LEU A 79 16.90 -13.77 15.33
N TYR A 80 16.94 -12.95 14.28
CA TYR A 80 16.94 -13.42 12.90
C TYR A 80 18.13 -14.34 12.57
N LYS A 81 19.29 -14.12 13.20
CA LYS A 81 20.48 -14.98 13.06
C LYS A 81 20.39 -16.29 13.86
N SER A 82 19.40 -16.42 14.73
CA SER A 82 19.16 -17.61 15.55
C SER A 82 18.32 -18.66 14.80
N LYS A 83 18.27 -19.89 15.31
CA LYS A 83 17.43 -20.98 14.77
C LYS A 83 16.33 -21.36 15.78
N PRO A 84 15.10 -21.64 15.34
CA PRO A 84 14.60 -21.48 13.96
C PRO A 84 14.55 -19.99 13.55
N ARG A 85 14.70 -19.71 12.25
CA ARG A 85 14.88 -18.34 11.74
C ARG A 85 13.61 -17.52 12.00
N LEU A 86 13.78 -16.26 12.36
CA LEU A 86 12.67 -15.33 12.50
C LEU A 86 11.97 -15.10 11.16
N GLU A 87 10.67 -15.34 11.08
CA GLU A 87 9.84 -15.04 9.90
C GLU A 87 9.14 -13.68 9.98
N GLY A 88 8.90 -13.20 11.21
CA GLY A 88 8.15 -11.96 11.45
C GLY A 88 8.27 -11.44 12.87
N ILE A 89 7.81 -10.20 13.06
CA ILE A 89 7.72 -9.53 14.37
C ILE A 89 6.40 -8.79 14.54
N VAL A 90 6.05 -8.50 15.79
CA VAL A 90 5.10 -7.44 16.15
C VAL A 90 5.73 -6.49 17.16
N LEU A 91 5.50 -5.20 16.96
CA LEU A 91 5.94 -4.10 17.82
C LEU A 91 4.76 -3.69 18.71
N VAL A 92 4.86 -3.89 20.02
CA VAL A 92 3.75 -3.70 20.97
C VAL A 92 4.06 -2.56 21.93
N GLY A 93 3.10 -1.64 22.06
CA GLY A 93 3.19 -0.47 22.93
C GLY A 93 4.08 0.63 22.36
N GLU A 94 4.81 1.32 23.23
CA GLU A 94 5.59 2.52 22.91
C GLU A 94 6.96 2.15 22.34
N ILE A 95 6.96 1.58 21.13
CA ILE A 95 8.19 1.31 20.37
C ILE A 95 8.55 2.54 19.51
N PRO A 96 9.80 3.06 19.58
CA PRO A 96 10.23 4.21 18.79
C PRO A 96 9.92 4.11 17.29
N VAL A 97 9.70 5.25 16.65
CA VAL A 97 9.30 5.37 15.24
C VAL A 97 10.45 5.93 14.42
N ALA A 98 10.87 5.16 13.41
CA ALA A 98 11.83 5.63 12.41
C ALA A 98 11.09 6.49 11.36
N ARG A 99 11.50 7.74 11.23
CA ARG A 99 11.04 8.68 10.20
C ARG A 99 12.09 8.82 9.11
N VAL A 100 11.76 8.37 7.90
CA VAL A 100 12.73 8.15 6.82
C VAL A 100 12.74 9.30 5.82
N LEU A 101 13.94 9.84 5.56
CA LEU A 101 14.28 10.82 4.53
C LEU A 101 15.13 10.17 3.42
N GLY A 102 15.25 10.82 2.26
CA GLY A 102 16.04 10.32 1.13
C GLY A 102 15.50 9.05 0.44
N ALA A 103 14.34 8.55 0.86
CA ALA A 103 13.74 7.28 0.42
C ALA A 103 12.35 7.43 -0.23
N GLN A 104 11.92 8.64 -0.57
CA GLN A 104 10.59 8.87 -1.13
C GLN A 104 10.35 8.13 -2.47
N HIS A 105 11.38 7.57 -3.11
CA HIS A 105 11.19 6.67 -4.26
C HIS A 105 10.55 5.32 -3.92
N PHE A 106 10.49 4.97 -2.63
CA PHE A 106 9.74 3.81 -2.14
C PHE A 106 8.27 4.11 -1.81
N THR A 107 7.85 5.37 -1.89
CA THR A 107 6.43 5.72 -1.72
C THR A 107 5.71 5.74 -3.05
N THR A 108 4.41 5.54 -2.99
CA THR A 108 3.55 5.50 -4.18
C THR A 108 3.20 6.89 -4.70
N ALA A 109 2.88 7.85 -3.82
CA ALA A 109 2.55 9.24 -4.21
C ALA A 109 3.34 10.32 -3.47
N PHE A 110 3.84 10.05 -2.26
CA PHE A 110 4.43 11.07 -1.39
C PHE A 110 5.82 11.55 -1.87
N LYS A 111 5.93 12.78 -2.41
CA LYS A 111 7.16 13.37 -3.01
C LYS A 111 7.48 14.79 -2.51
N MET A 112 7.47 15.03 -1.19
CA MET A 112 7.70 16.37 -0.63
C MET A 112 9.15 16.83 -0.72
N ASN A 113 9.37 18.15 -0.89
CA ASN A 113 10.71 18.74 -0.91
C ASN A 113 11.35 18.74 0.49
N GLN A 114 12.30 17.83 0.71
CA GLN A 114 12.93 17.61 2.03
C GLN A 114 13.93 18.70 2.46
N ASN A 115 14.22 19.67 1.58
CA ASN A 115 15.06 20.83 1.90
C ASN A 115 14.24 22.09 2.21
N ARG A 116 12.95 22.12 1.83
CA ARG A 116 12.08 23.29 2.02
C ARG A 116 11.05 23.10 3.13
N PHE A 117 10.60 21.87 3.36
CA PHE A 117 9.58 21.56 4.35
C PHE A 117 10.18 20.98 5.64
N PRO A 118 9.55 21.23 6.80
CA PRO A 118 9.93 20.61 8.06
C PRO A 118 9.99 19.08 7.99
N TRP A 119 10.93 18.45 8.73
CA TRP A 119 11.12 17.01 8.66
C TRP A 119 9.94 16.20 9.20
N ASN A 120 9.17 16.72 10.15
CA ASN A 120 7.93 16.10 10.60
C ASN A 120 6.86 16.03 9.49
N GLU A 121 6.94 16.89 8.47
CA GLU A 121 6.04 16.87 7.33
C GLU A 121 6.62 16.04 6.18
N CYS A 122 7.91 16.19 5.85
CA CYS A 122 8.49 15.64 4.61
C CYS A 122 9.16 14.26 4.75
N SER A 123 9.17 13.66 5.96
CA SER A 123 9.68 12.32 6.24
C SER A 123 8.56 11.29 6.36
N VAL A 124 8.89 10.03 6.08
CA VAL A 124 7.90 8.92 6.10
C VAL A 124 8.10 8.04 7.34
N PRO A 125 7.14 7.99 8.28
CA PRO A 125 7.14 7.04 9.38
C PRO A 125 7.03 5.62 8.85
N SER A 126 8.00 4.76 9.18
CA SER A 126 8.10 3.47 8.51
C SER A 126 8.76 2.35 9.32
N ASP A 127 8.01 1.25 9.49
CA ASP A 127 8.55 0.01 10.03
C ASP A 127 9.37 -0.79 8.98
N ARG A 128 9.48 -0.31 7.73
CA ARG A 128 10.48 -0.83 6.77
C ARG A 128 11.91 -0.71 7.30
N PHE A 129 12.14 0.22 8.24
CA PHE A 129 13.40 0.30 8.98
C PHE A 129 13.71 -0.99 9.74
N TYR A 130 12.69 -1.64 10.31
CA TYR A 130 12.81 -2.84 11.15
C TYR A 130 12.80 -4.13 10.38
N ASP A 131 12.20 -4.21 9.18
CA ASP A 131 12.02 -5.48 8.47
C ASP A 131 12.76 -5.61 7.12
N CYS A 132 13.27 -4.51 6.55
CA CYS A 132 14.13 -4.54 5.36
C CYS A 132 15.61 -4.43 5.78
N PHE A 133 16.27 -5.57 6.08
CA PHE A 133 17.64 -5.57 6.61
C PHE A 133 18.72 -5.12 5.61
N ASP A 134 18.42 -5.23 4.32
CA ASP A 134 19.31 -4.86 3.23
C ASP A 134 19.34 -3.34 2.98
N LEU A 135 18.37 -2.60 3.53
CA LEU A 135 18.42 -1.14 3.57
C LEU A 135 19.36 -0.68 4.69
N LYS A 136 20.15 0.36 4.39
CA LYS A 136 21.04 1.02 5.34
C LYS A 136 20.62 2.47 5.53
N PHE A 137 20.74 2.93 6.77
CA PHE A 137 20.24 4.23 7.18
C PHE A 137 21.28 4.94 8.03
N ASN A 138 21.44 6.23 7.80
CA ASN A 138 22.28 7.10 8.61
C ASN A 138 21.36 7.81 9.62
N TYR A 139 21.64 7.64 10.92
CA TYR A 139 20.92 8.37 11.96
C TYR A 139 21.21 9.87 11.86
N ILE A 140 20.19 10.71 12.02
CA ILE A 140 20.33 12.16 11.99
C ILE A 140 20.16 12.73 13.40
N LYS A 141 18.94 12.65 13.95
CA LYS A 141 18.60 13.15 15.28
C LYS A 141 17.24 12.61 15.74
N GLN A 142 16.97 12.72 17.04
CA GLN A 142 15.65 12.58 17.62
C GLN A 142 14.85 13.86 17.36
N ASP A 143 13.53 13.76 17.21
CA ASP A 143 12.67 14.93 17.11
C ASP A 143 12.63 15.70 18.44
N SER A 144 12.51 17.02 18.34
CA SER A 144 12.54 17.91 19.51
C SER A 144 11.20 18.03 20.22
N LEU A 145 10.09 17.71 19.54
CA LEU A 145 8.72 17.79 20.07
C LEU A 145 8.22 16.39 20.45
N SER A 146 8.49 15.40 19.62
CA SER A 146 8.04 14.01 19.81
C SER A 146 9.22 13.09 20.14
N SER A 147 9.39 12.74 21.42
CA SER A 147 10.49 11.89 21.86
C SER A 147 10.50 10.49 21.23
N SER A 148 9.37 10.00 20.74
CA SER A 148 9.28 8.71 20.05
C SER A 148 9.79 8.75 18.60
N TRP A 149 10.00 9.93 18.01
CA TRP A 149 10.34 10.09 16.60
C TRP A 149 11.85 10.26 16.40
N HIS A 150 12.40 9.49 15.47
CA HIS A 150 13.82 9.53 15.13
C HIS A 150 14.02 9.63 13.62
N TYR A 151 14.79 10.61 13.18
CA TYR A 151 15.04 10.87 11.76
C TYR A 151 16.25 10.10 11.24
N TYR A 152 16.06 9.48 10.08
CA TYR A 152 17.08 8.71 9.39
C TYR A 152 17.14 9.10 7.91
N TRP A 153 18.34 9.14 7.34
CA TRP A 153 18.54 9.28 5.90
C TRP A 153 18.85 7.92 5.27
N LEU A 154 18.18 7.58 4.16
CA LEU A 154 18.53 6.37 3.39
C LEU A 154 19.93 6.49 2.78
N SER A 155 20.81 5.58 3.21
CA SER A 155 22.21 5.54 2.78
C SER A 155 22.35 4.92 1.40
N GLU A 156 23.35 5.39 0.66
CA GLU A 156 23.83 4.82 -0.59
C GLU A 156 24.50 3.46 -0.42
N GLU A 157 24.92 3.07 0.78
CA GLU A 157 25.62 1.79 1.03
C GLU A 157 24.68 0.58 0.88
N GLY A 158 23.41 0.75 1.26
CA GLY A 158 22.39 -0.31 1.23
C GLY A 158 21.79 -0.57 -0.15
N MET A 159 20.82 -1.49 -0.17
CA MET A 159 19.94 -1.69 -1.33
C MET A 159 19.04 -0.47 -1.54
N GLN A 160 18.62 -0.25 -2.79
CA GLN A 160 17.66 0.79 -3.18
C GLN A 160 16.36 0.16 -3.68
N GLN A 161 15.89 -0.88 -2.99
CA GLN A 161 14.63 -1.57 -3.25
C GLN A 161 14.01 -2.07 -1.94
N LEU A 162 12.68 -1.98 -1.82
CA LEU A 162 11.96 -2.61 -0.71
C LEU A 162 11.85 -4.11 -0.93
N ARG A 163 12.45 -4.88 -0.03
CA ARG A 163 12.30 -6.33 0.06
C ARG A 163 12.26 -6.71 1.54
N PRO A 164 11.07 -6.66 2.17
CA PRO A 164 10.93 -7.05 3.58
C PRO A 164 11.50 -8.47 3.77
N THR A 165 12.51 -8.56 4.61
CA THR A 165 13.19 -9.83 4.89
C THR A 165 12.30 -10.70 5.78
N ILE A 166 11.66 -10.07 6.75
CA ILE A 166 10.61 -10.62 7.60
C ILE A 166 9.34 -9.77 7.43
N TYR A 167 8.19 -10.20 7.92
CA TYR A 167 7.03 -9.31 8.04
C TYR A 167 7.04 -8.58 9.39
N SER A 168 6.42 -7.41 9.44
CA SER A 168 6.27 -6.64 10.68
C SER A 168 4.86 -6.04 10.78
N ALA A 169 4.39 -5.89 12.01
CA ALA A 169 3.19 -5.12 12.33
C ALA A 169 3.35 -4.39 13.66
N ARG A 170 2.40 -3.49 13.96
CA ARG A 170 2.40 -2.67 15.17
C ARG A 170 1.07 -2.73 15.92
N ILE A 171 1.14 -3.00 17.22
CA ILE A 171 0.05 -2.92 18.18
C ILE A 171 0.35 -1.72 19.09
N LYS A 172 -0.14 -0.54 18.70
CA LYS A 172 -0.04 0.70 19.50
C LYS A 172 -1.45 1.19 19.76
N VAL A 173 -1.80 1.47 21.01
CA VAL A 173 -3.11 2.05 21.34
C VAL A 173 -3.06 3.54 21.00
N PRO A 174 -4.02 4.10 20.26
CA PRO A 174 -4.12 5.54 20.02
C PRO A 174 -4.22 6.34 21.33
N ASP A 175 -3.51 7.47 21.38
CA ASP A 175 -3.48 8.35 22.54
C ASP A 175 -4.84 9.05 22.74
N ASP A 176 -5.55 9.34 21.64
CA ASP A 176 -6.89 9.93 21.63
C ASP A 176 -8.00 9.02 22.21
N LEU A 177 -7.73 7.71 22.35
CA LEU A 177 -8.61 6.77 23.04
C LEU A 177 -8.34 6.68 24.54
N CYS A 178 -7.24 7.28 25.00
CA CYS A 178 -6.75 7.15 26.37
C CYS A 178 -6.73 8.49 27.11
N ASP A 179 -6.79 9.63 26.41
CA ASP A 179 -6.69 10.96 27.01
C ASP A 179 -5.41 11.14 27.86
N GLY A 180 -4.33 10.45 27.47
CA GLY A 180 -3.06 10.41 28.21
C GLY A 180 -3.03 9.47 29.43
N ASP A 181 -4.11 8.76 29.75
CA ASP A 181 -4.19 7.83 30.87
C ASP A 181 -3.60 6.45 30.53
N ASN A 182 -2.53 6.07 31.24
CA ASN A 182 -1.87 4.78 31.07
C ASN A 182 -2.72 3.60 31.54
N ASP A 183 -3.54 3.75 32.59
CA ASP A 183 -4.38 2.64 33.07
C ASP A 183 -5.45 2.30 32.03
N ARG A 184 -6.02 3.33 31.39
CA ARG A 184 -6.92 3.17 30.24
C ARG A 184 -6.20 2.57 29.04
N ARG A 185 -5.00 3.05 28.70
CA ARG A 185 -4.17 2.50 27.61
C ARG A 185 -3.92 1.00 27.80
N PHE A 186 -3.46 0.61 28.98
CA PHE A 186 -3.20 -0.79 29.30
C PHE A 186 -4.48 -1.62 29.36
N GLY A 187 -5.60 -1.04 29.80
CA GLY A 187 -6.92 -1.66 29.72
C GLY A 187 -7.34 -2.01 28.30
N LEU A 188 -7.20 -1.06 27.36
CA LEU A 188 -7.49 -1.28 25.94
C LEU A 188 -6.54 -2.29 25.30
N LEU A 189 -5.25 -2.24 25.64
CA LEU A 189 -4.26 -3.21 25.16
C LEU A 189 -4.58 -4.63 25.64
N ARG A 190 -4.94 -4.82 26.92
CA ARG A 190 -5.37 -6.13 27.45
C ARG A 190 -6.60 -6.65 26.72
N ALA A 191 -7.64 -5.82 26.57
CA ALA A 191 -8.86 -6.20 25.86
C ALA A 191 -8.59 -6.60 24.41
N TYR A 192 -7.72 -5.85 23.72
CA TYR A 192 -7.29 -6.18 22.37
C TYR A 192 -6.55 -7.52 22.28
N LEU A 193 -5.59 -7.78 23.18
CA LEU A 193 -4.82 -9.03 23.17
C LEU A 193 -5.70 -10.24 23.52
N GLN A 194 -6.66 -10.09 24.44
CA GLN A 194 -7.65 -11.12 24.74
C GLN A 194 -8.51 -11.45 23.51
N LYS A 195 -8.94 -10.43 22.76
CA LYS A 195 -9.63 -10.58 21.48
C LYS A 195 -8.78 -11.35 20.45
N VAL A 196 -7.50 -10.99 20.32
CA VAL A 196 -6.56 -11.69 19.41
C VAL A 196 -6.49 -13.18 19.76
N VAL A 197 -6.25 -13.50 21.03
CA VAL A 197 -6.19 -14.90 21.51
C VAL A 197 -7.51 -15.65 21.25
N ALA A 198 -8.65 -14.97 21.39
CA ALA A 198 -9.95 -15.56 21.09
C ALA A 198 -10.12 -15.86 19.59
N ALA A 199 -9.71 -14.93 18.72
CA ALA A 199 -9.80 -15.08 17.27
C ALA A 199 -8.94 -16.25 16.75
N HIS A 200 -7.74 -16.45 17.30
CA HIS A 200 -6.89 -17.61 16.96
C HIS A 200 -7.52 -18.97 17.29
N LYS A 201 -8.40 -19.01 18.30
CA LYS A 201 -9.09 -20.26 18.70
C LYS A 201 -10.35 -20.53 17.89
N GLU A 202 -10.74 -19.60 17.04
CA GLU A 202 -11.96 -19.68 16.25
C GLU A 202 -11.70 -20.46 14.96
N LYS A 203 -12.66 -21.32 14.59
CA LYS A 203 -12.69 -21.90 13.25
C LYS A 203 -13.44 -20.94 12.34
N ASN A 204 -12.69 -20.10 11.64
CA ASN A 204 -13.23 -19.06 10.78
C ASN A 204 -12.67 -19.19 9.36
N PRO A 205 -13.35 -19.90 8.44
CA PRO A 205 -12.98 -19.87 7.03
C PRO A 205 -13.25 -18.48 6.44
N PHE A 206 -12.51 -18.10 5.40
CA PHE A 206 -12.78 -16.83 4.71
C PHE A 206 -14.00 -17.00 3.80
N ASP A 207 -15.13 -16.40 4.18
CA ASP A 207 -16.40 -16.57 3.50
C ASP A 207 -17.17 -15.26 3.26
N LYS A 208 -16.85 -14.17 3.97
CA LYS A 208 -17.64 -12.93 3.88
C LYS A 208 -16.78 -11.67 3.80
N LEU A 209 -16.96 -10.93 2.71
CA LEU A 209 -16.26 -9.67 2.48
C LEU A 209 -17.18 -8.51 2.15
N ILE A 210 -16.75 -7.32 2.54
CA ILE A 210 -17.37 -6.05 2.20
C ILE A 210 -16.30 -5.20 1.54
N HIS A 211 -16.59 -4.72 0.33
CA HIS A 211 -15.76 -3.78 -0.39
C HIS A 211 -16.51 -2.46 -0.51
N PHE A 212 -15.88 -1.36 -0.11
CA PHE A 212 -16.42 -0.01 -0.28
C PHE A 212 -15.52 0.82 -1.21
N ALA A 213 -16.14 1.49 -2.18
CA ALA A 213 -15.48 2.40 -3.11
C ALA A 213 -15.99 3.85 -2.88
N GLY A 214 -15.18 4.67 -2.21
CA GLY A 214 -15.43 6.10 -1.94
C GLY A 214 -15.15 6.98 -3.16
N GLU A 215 -15.54 8.26 -3.14
CA GLU A 215 -15.41 9.18 -4.29
C GLU A 215 -13.96 9.41 -4.76
N GLY A 216 -13.79 9.74 -6.04
CA GLY A 216 -12.60 10.45 -6.54
C GLY A 216 -11.48 9.49 -6.90
N TYR A 217 -11.84 8.28 -7.33
CA TYR A 217 -10.94 7.15 -7.51
C TYR A 217 -11.47 6.13 -8.57
N ASN A 218 -11.11 4.85 -8.51
CA ASN A 218 -11.67 3.77 -9.34
C ASN A 218 -13.18 3.63 -9.22
N SER A 219 -13.76 4.09 -8.10
CA SER A 219 -15.20 4.15 -7.89
C SER A 219 -15.94 4.95 -8.97
N ASP A 220 -15.27 5.91 -9.61
CA ASP A 220 -15.81 6.72 -10.72
C ASP A 220 -15.84 5.94 -12.04
N CYS A 221 -14.93 4.99 -12.21
CA CYS A 221 -14.99 4.04 -13.32
C CYS A 221 -15.89 2.87 -12.96
N LEU A 222 -17.16 2.95 -13.37
CA LEU A 222 -18.14 1.87 -13.14
C LEU A 222 -17.68 0.51 -13.71
N THR A 223 -16.86 0.52 -14.77
CA THR A 223 -16.23 -0.71 -15.29
C THR A 223 -15.21 -1.31 -14.32
N ALA A 224 -14.39 -0.48 -13.67
CA ALA A 224 -13.48 -0.96 -12.62
C ALA A 224 -14.29 -1.47 -11.42
N TRP A 225 -15.28 -0.69 -10.97
CA TRP A 225 -16.10 -1.04 -9.82
C TRP A 225 -16.84 -2.38 -10.00
N ARG A 226 -17.53 -2.59 -11.14
CA ARG A 226 -18.26 -3.84 -11.39
C ARG A 226 -17.34 -5.07 -11.49
N GLN A 227 -16.07 -4.88 -11.83
CA GLN A 227 -15.11 -5.97 -11.98
C GLN A 227 -14.50 -6.42 -10.64
N TYR A 228 -14.60 -5.63 -9.55
CA TYR A 228 -14.12 -6.07 -8.24
C TYR A 228 -14.76 -7.37 -7.78
N ALA A 229 -16.07 -7.55 -7.95
CA ALA A 229 -16.73 -8.80 -7.58
C ALA A 229 -16.19 -10.01 -8.36
N LEU A 230 -15.84 -9.84 -9.63
CA LEU A 230 -15.25 -10.90 -10.47
C LEU A 230 -13.84 -11.25 -9.99
N VAL A 231 -13.02 -10.22 -9.76
CA VAL A 231 -11.63 -10.38 -9.32
C VAL A 231 -11.54 -10.98 -7.91
N PHE A 232 -12.39 -10.53 -6.99
CA PHE A 232 -12.48 -11.10 -5.65
C PHE A 232 -13.01 -12.54 -5.68
N GLY A 233 -13.82 -12.90 -6.68
CA GLY A 233 -14.19 -14.29 -6.95
C GLY A 233 -13.01 -15.17 -7.36
N GLU A 234 -12.00 -14.64 -8.05
CA GLU A 234 -10.75 -15.36 -8.33
C GLU A 234 -9.84 -15.45 -7.10
N TYR A 235 -9.82 -14.41 -6.24
CA TYR A 235 -9.08 -14.43 -4.99
C TYR A 235 -9.67 -15.40 -3.96
N PHE A 236 -11.00 -15.43 -3.84
CA PHE A 236 -11.75 -16.11 -2.78
C PHE A 236 -12.87 -16.98 -3.35
N PRO A 237 -12.58 -18.01 -4.16
CA PRO A 237 -13.61 -18.76 -4.86
C PRO A 237 -14.68 -19.36 -3.95
N GLN A 238 -14.32 -19.83 -2.75
CA GLN A 238 -15.27 -20.41 -1.79
C GLN A 238 -16.26 -19.36 -1.26
N ALA A 239 -15.79 -18.14 -0.95
CA ALA A 239 -16.65 -17.04 -0.51
C ALA A 239 -17.73 -16.66 -1.54
N PHE A 240 -17.53 -17.00 -2.83
CA PHE A 240 -18.51 -16.72 -3.88
C PHE A 240 -19.31 -17.95 -4.31
N ALA A 241 -18.80 -19.15 -4.05
CA ALA A 241 -19.47 -20.39 -4.42
C ALA A 241 -20.50 -20.85 -3.39
N SER A 242 -20.20 -20.69 -2.10
CA SER A 242 -20.99 -21.29 -1.01
C SER A 242 -21.47 -20.31 0.06
N ALA A 243 -20.84 -19.13 0.15
CA ALA A 243 -21.19 -18.14 1.15
C ALA A 243 -22.21 -17.10 0.64
N SER A 244 -22.81 -16.36 1.58
CA SER A 244 -23.77 -15.30 1.26
C SER A 244 -23.44 -14.02 2.02
N GLY A 245 -23.80 -12.88 1.44
CA GLY A 245 -23.66 -11.58 2.11
C GLY A 245 -22.40 -10.79 1.76
N ASN A 246 -21.62 -11.24 0.77
CA ASN A 246 -20.60 -10.39 0.14
C ASN A 246 -21.25 -9.10 -0.39
N THR A 247 -20.65 -7.96 -0.10
CA THR A 247 -21.24 -6.66 -0.41
C THR A 247 -20.22 -5.78 -1.13
N PHE A 248 -20.62 -5.20 -2.26
CA PHE A 248 -19.82 -4.26 -3.02
C PHE A 248 -20.54 -2.93 -3.06
N LEU A 249 -20.02 -1.96 -2.31
CA LEU A 249 -20.61 -0.66 -2.12
C LEU A 249 -19.90 0.39 -2.95
N ASN A 250 -20.64 1.41 -3.34
CA ASN A 250 -20.16 2.59 -4.05
C ASN A 250 -20.77 3.82 -3.39
N PHE A 251 -19.99 4.89 -3.24
CA PHE A 251 -20.46 6.14 -2.64
C PHE A 251 -21.74 6.70 -3.32
N ARG A 252 -22.00 6.37 -4.60
CA ARG A 252 -23.19 6.81 -5.33
C ARG A 252 -24.50 6.14 -4.91
N GLN A 253 -24.45 5.08 -4.09
CA GLN A 253 -25.64 4.33 -3.71
C GLN A 253 -26.52 5.07 -2.70
N ASP A 254 -25.95 5.98 -1.91
CA ASP A 254 -26.68 6.80 -0.95
C ASP A 254 -26.03 8.19 -0.82
N PRO A 255 -26.80 9.30 -0.90
CA PRO A 255 -26.27 10.65 -0.68
C PRO A 255 -25.52 10.81 0.65
N VAL A 256 -25.93 10.06 1.69
CA VAL A 256 -25.33 10.02 3.02
C VAL A 256 -24.95 8.58 3.36
N ILE A 257 -24.04 8.00 2.58
CA ILE A 257 -23.59 6.60 2.73
C ILE A 257 -22.99 6.30 4.13
N LYS A 258 -22.62 7.31 4.90
CA LYS A 258 -22.10 7.23 6.27
C LYS A 258 -22.88 6.26 7.16
N TYR A 259 -24.19 6.41 7.23
CA TYR A 259 -25.01 5.58 8.13
C TYR A 259 -25.15 4.14 7.63
N MET A 260 -25.22 3.95 6.31
CA MET A 260 -25.13 2.61 5.73
C MET A 260 -23.78 1.97 6.05
N LEU A 261 -22.68 2.72 5.97
CA LEU A 261 -21.35 2.22 6.34
C LEU A 261 -21.26 1.90 7.83
N TYR A 262 -21.91 2.63 8.72
CA TYR A 262 -21.96 2.26 10.14
C TYR A 262 -22.55 0.86 10.35
N ASP A 263 -23.62 0.52 9.64
CA ASP A 263 -24.22 -0.81 9.70
C ASP A 263 -23.25 -1.88 9.17
N GLN A 264 -22.54 -1.58 8.09
CA GLN A 264 -21.59 -2.52 7.47
C GLN A 264 -20.32 -2.69 8.29
N ILE A 265 -19.77 -1.61 8.85
CA ILE A 265 -18.64 -1.62 9.77
C ILE A 265 -18.95 -2.51 10.97
N GLN A 266 -20.17 -2.42 11.51
CA GLN A 266 -20.57 -3.15 12.70
C GLN A 266 -21.11 -4.56 12.41
N ARG A 267 -21.14 -4.98 11.14
CA ARG A 267 -21.72 -6.25 10.75
C ARG A 267 -20.87 -7.41 11.27
N PRO A 268 -21.40 -8.27 12.18
CA PRO A 268 -20.64 -9.37 12.74
C PRO A 268 -20.36 -10.45 11.69
N GLY A 269 -19.29 -11.21 11.94
CA GLY A 269 -18.84 -12.30 11.06
C GLY A 269 -18.33 -11.82 9.71
N THR A 270 -17.96 -10.55 9.58
CA THR A 270 -17.29 -10.06 8.37
C THR A 270 -15.81 -10.44 8.46
N ASP A 271 -15.24 -11.04 7.41
CA ASP A 271 -13.82 -11.41 7.41
C ASP A 271 -12.95 -10.25 6.96
N LEU A 272 -13.34 -9.64 5.84
CA LEU A 272 -12.63 -8.51 5.25
C LEU A 272 -13.58 -7.34 5.02
N LEU A 273 -13.22 -6.18 5.56
CA LEU A 273 -13.79 -4.89 5.16
C LEU A 273 -12.71 -4.06 4.45
N ALA A 274 -12.88 -3.83 3.16
CA ALA A 274 -11.92 -3.14 2.32
C ALA A 274 -12.44 -1.75 1.92
N PHE A 275 -11.74 -0.71 2.34
CA PHE A 275 -11.99 0.68 1.97
C PHE A 275 -11.05 1.12 0.84
N TYR A 276 -11.64 1.60 -0.25
CA TYR A 276 -10.95 2.25 -1.36
C TYR A 276 -11.44 3.68 -1.49
N GLU A 277 -10.72 4.61 -0.86
CA GLU A 277 -11.18 5.98 -0.63
C GLU A 277 -10.01 6.93 -0.33
N HIS A 278 -10.31 8.20 -0.13
CA HIS A 278 -9.33 9.14 0.43
C HIS A 278 -9.34 9.07 1.96
N GLY A 279 -8.23 9.48 2.59
CA GLY A 279 -8.14 9.51 4.04
C GLY A 279 -7.21 10.59 4.59
N ALA A 280 -7.39 10.87 5.86
CA ALA A 280 -6.50 11.63 6.74
C ALA A 280 -6.20 10.76 7.99
N PRO A 281 -5.28 11.18 8.89
CA PRO A 281 -5.06 10.42 10.12
C PRO A 281 -6.35 10.15 10.89
N ASP A 282 -7.21 11.17 11.00
CA ASP A 282 -8.43 11.19 11.82
C ASP A 282 -9.73 10.96 11.05
N THR A 283 -9.67 10.85 9.72
CA THR A 283 -10.86 10.94 8.85
C THR A 283 -10.83 9.94 7.70
N GLN A 284 -11.97 9.29 7.45
CA GLN A 284 -12.28 8.58 6.22
C GLN A 284 -13.18 9.45 5.33
N TYR A 285 -12.70 9.76 4.12
CA TYR A 285 -13.44 10.56 3.15
C TYR A 285 -14.31 9.65 2.26
N ILE A 286 -15.50 9.32 2.76
CA ILE A 286 -16.38 8.28 2.21
C ILE A 286 -17.35 8.78 1.13
N ASN A 287 -17.86 10.00 1.24
CA ASN A 287 -18.86 10.54 0.32
C ASN A 287 -18.24 11.32 -0.82
N GLY A 288 -19.03 11.47 -1.87
CA GLY A 288 -18.78 12.43 -2.93
C GLY A 288 -19.80 13.54 -3.04
N ASP A 289 -19.67 14.36 -4.07
CA ASP A 289 -20.70 15.32 -4.44
C ASP A 289 -21.95 14.58 -4.91
N TYR A 290 -23.09 14.89 -4.32
CA TYR A 290 -24.36 14.28 -4.71
C TYR A 290 -24.87 14.90 -6.02
N PRO A 291 -25.26 14.10 -7.03
CA PRO A 291 -25.90 14.63 -8.22
C PRO A 291 -27.29 15.15 -7.85
N ALA A 292 -27.42 16.47 -7.75
CA ALA A 292 -28.70 17.14 -7.57
C ALA A 292 -29.68 16.72 -8.68
N GLN A 293 -30.85 16.20 -8.30
CA GLN A 293 -31.85 15.66 -9.22
C GLN A 293 -32.75 16.75 -9.80
N THR A 294 -32.84 17.89 -9.13
CA THR A 294 -33.63 19.03 -9.58
C THR A 294 -32.75 20.26 -9.81
N PHE A 295 -33.20 21.16 -10.69
CA PHE A 295 -32.54 22.46 -10.86
C PHE A 295 -32.44 23.23 -9.53
N LYS A 296 -33.48 23.13 -8.69
CA LYS A 296 -33.50 23.75 -7.35
C LYS A 296 -32.40 23.19 -6.44
N GLU A 297 -32.21 21.87 -6.44
CA GLU A 297 -31.11 21.24 -5.69
C GLU A 297 -29.74 21.66 -6.23
N ASN A 298 -29.59 21.77 -7.56
CA ASN A 298 -28.33 22.22 -8.17
C ASN A 298 -27.97 23.64 -7.72
N ILE A 299 -28.94 24.56 -7.70
CA ILE A 299 -28.73 25.93 -7.20
C ILE A 299 -28.45 25.94 -5.70
N ALA A 300 -29.13 25.11 -4.92
CA ALA A 300 -28.87 25.00 -3.49
C ALA A 300 -27.44 24.48 -3.21
N TRP A 301 -27.00 23.48 -3.96
CA TRP A 301 -25.66 22.89 -3.87
C TRP A 301 -24.57 23.88 -4.29
N LEU A 302 -24.74 24.57 -5.41
CA LEU A 302 -23.83 25.66 -5.82
C LEU A 302 -23.67 26.69 -4.70
N LYS A 303 -24.80 27.14 -4.11
CA LYS A 303 -24.75 28.11 -3.02
C LYS A 303 -24.04 27.56 -1.79
N HIS A 304 -24.22 26.28 -1.45
CA HIS A 304 -23.50 25.62 -0.36
C HIS A 304 -21.99 25.58 -0.63
N LEU A 305 -21.56 25.08 -1.79
CA LEU A 305 -20.15 25.02 -2.18
C LEU A 305 -19.48 26.39 -2.12
N LEU A 306 -20.16 27.45 -2.59
CA LEU A 306 -19.64 28.80 -2.53
C LEU A 306 -19.51 29.33 -1.09
N ARG A 307 -20.45 29.02 -0.19
CA ARG A 307 -20.32 29.37 1.24
C ARG A 307 -19.14 28.63 1.89
N GLU A 308 -18.95 27.35 1.57
CA GLU A 308 -17.81 26.57 2.08
C GLU A 308 -16.47 27.10 1.58
N GLN A 309 -16.37 27.43 0.29
CA GLN A 309 -15.17 28.05 -0.28
C GLN A 309 -14.91 29.44 0.33
N TYR A 310 -15.96 30.23 0.54
CA TYR A 310 -15.86 31.54 1.17
C TYR A 310 -15.20 31.47 2.57
N LYS A 311 -15.51 30.44 3.38
CA LYS A 311 -14.92 30.22 4.71
C LYS A 311 -13.39 30.00 4.69
N ARG A 312 -12.82 29.62 3.55
CA ARG A 312 -11.36 29.41 3.39
C ARG A 312 -10.59 30.73 3.30
N HIS A 313 -11.23 31.79 2.83
CA HIS A 313 -10.63 33.12 2.77
C HIS A 313 -10.65 33.76 4.16
N LYS A 314 -9.47 34.15 4.67
CA LYS A 314 -9.32 34.76 6.00
C LYS A 314 -9.21 36.28 5.96
N LYS A 315 -8.79 36.84 4.82
CA LYS A 315 -8.60 38.27 4.64
C LYS A 315 -9.85 38.91 4.03
N PRO A 316 -10.26 40.10 4.49
CA PRO A 316 -11.42 40.80 3.92
C PRO A 316 -11.30 41.09 2.42
N GLU A 317 -10.11 41.44 1.93
CA GLU A 317 -9.87 41.70 0.51
C GLU A 317 -10.15 40.45 -0.35
N ASP A 318 -9.62 39.29 0.05
CA ASP A 318 -9.82 38.02 -0.64
C ASP A 318 -11.31 37.61 -0.62
N GLN A 319 -12.00 37.88 0.50
CA GLN A 319 -13.42 37.61 0.66
C GLN A 319 -14.27 38.49 -0.28
N GLN A 320 -13.97 39.79 -0.38
CA GLN A 320 -14.68 40.70 -1.29
C GLN A 320 -14.43 40.34 -2.76
N GLU A 321 -13.19 40.00 -3.12
CA GLU A 321 -12.85 39.53 -4.46
C GLU A 321 -13.56 38.22 -4.80
N PHE A 322 -13.58 37.27 -3.86
CA PHE A 322 -14.31 36.02 -4.00
C PHE A 322 -15.81 36.25 -4.21
N ILE A 323 -16.45 37.09 -3.37
CA ILE A 323 -17.88 37.43 -3.50
C ILE A 323 -18.14 38.02 -4.88
N LYS A 324 -17.41 39.07 -5.26
CA LYS A 324 -17.58 39.75 -6.55
C LYS A 324 -17.45 38.76 -7.71
N THR A 325 -16.36 38.01 -7.76
CA THR A 325 -16.06 37.09 -8.85
C THR A 325 -17.14 36.03 -9.01
N ASN A 326 -17.56 35.39 -7.91
CA ASN A 326 -18.54 34.31 -7.97
C ASN A 326 -19.97 34.82 -8.18
N CYS A 327 -20.37 35.94 -7.58
CA CYS A 327 -21.67 36.56 -7.82
C CYS A 327 -21.82 37.04 -9.27
N ASP A 328 -20.78 37.66 -9.85
CA ASP A 328 -20.80 38.09 -11.25
C ASP A 328 -20.84 36.89 -12.21
N THR A 329 -20.03 35.86 -11.95
CA THR A 329 -19.93 34.66 -12.80
C THR A 329 -21.21 33.84 -12.80
N TYR A 330 -21.83 33.65 -11.64
CA TYR A 330 -23.00 32.79 -11.47
C TYR A 330 -24.32 33.56 -11.37
N HIS A 331 -24.29 34.89 -11.55
CA HIS A 331 -25.44 35.79 -11.42
C HIS A 331 -26.20 35.62 -10.09
N LEU A 332 -25.44 35.54 -8.98
CA LEU A 332 -25.97 35.34 -7.63
C LEU A 332 -26.01 36.66 -6.84
N ASP A 333 -27.00 36.80 -5.97
CA ASP A 333 -27.10 37.96 -5.07
C ASP A 333 -26.02 37.89 -3.96
N THR A 334 -25.23 38.95 -3.82
CA THR A 334 -24.23 39.12 -2.76
C THR A 334 -24.78 38.94 -1.34
N ALA A 335 -26.09 39.14 -1.13
CA ALA A 335 -26.77 38.92 0.15
C ALA A 335 -26.62 37.48 0.67
N MET A 336 -26.29 36.51 -0.18
CA MET A 336 -26.02 35.13 0.25
C MET A 336 -24.78 34.99 1.16
N PHE A 337 -23.86 35.96 1.09
CA PHE A 337 -22.67 36.02 1.94
C PHE A 337 -22.82 37.01 3.11
N HIS A 338 -24.00 37.60 3.28
CA HIS A 338 -24.27 38.44 4.45
C HIS A 338 -24.11 37.63 5.75
N PRO A 339 -23.53 38.20 6.83
CA PRO A 339 -23.32 37.48 8.09
C PRO A 339 -24.57 36.77 8.61
N ASP A 340 -25.74 37.39 8.53
CA ASP A 340 -27.00 36.79 8.98
C ASP A 340 -27.40 35.56 8.12
N THR A 341 -27.18 35.62 6.81
CA THR A 341 -27.43 34.48 5.91
C THR A 341 -26.46 33.35 6.22
N LEU A 342 -25.17 33.65 6.40
CA LEU A 342 -24.16 32.65 6.77
C LEU A 342 -24.50 32.00 8.12
N ALA A 343 -24.93 32.79 9.11
CA ALA A 343 -25.36 32.28 10.41
C ALA A 343 -26.60 31.37 10.29
N ALA A 344 -27.57 31.74 9.45
CA ALA A 344 -28.77 30.94 9.21
C ALA A 344 -28.46 29.58 8.56
N TYR A 345 -27.42 29.49 7.72
CA TYR A 345 -27.01 28.25 7.07
C TYR A 345 -25.92 27.47 7.84
N ALA A 346 -25.27 28.07 8.83
CA ALA A 346 -24.11 27.50 9.52
C ALA A 346 -24.39 26.10 10.10
N VAL A 347 -25.54 25.91 10.77
CA VAL A 347 -25.92 24.62 11.36
C VAL A 347 -26.10 23.56 10.29
N ARG A 348 -26.79 23.90 9.20
CA ARG A 348 -27.04 22.97 8.10
C ARG A 348 -25.75 22.58 7.39
N ASP A 349 -24.93 23.57 7.03
CA ASP A 349 -23.66 23.33 6.36
C ASP A 349 -22.73 22.46 7.25
N SER A 350 -22.78 22.64 8.57
CA SER A 350 -22.03 21.82 9.53
C SER A 350 -22.55 20.38 9.66
N ILE A 351 -23.86 20.17 9.59
CA ILE A 351 -24.46 18.82 9.57
C ILE A 351 -24.08 18.11 8.26
N ASP A 352 -24.21 18.81 7.13
CA ASP A 352 -23.85 18.28 5.82
C ASP A 352 -22.36 17.87 5.79
N GLU A 353 -21.46 18.68 6.34
CA GLU A 353 -20.03 18.34 6.47
C GLU A 353 -19.80 17.11 7.37
N ALA A 354 -20.46 17.06 8.53
CA ALA A 354 -20.35 15.93 9.44
C ALA A 354 -20.85 14.62 8.80
N ASP A 355 -21.90 14.68 7.98
CA ASP A 355 -22.50 13.53 7.30
C ASP A 355 -21.66 12.99 6.12
N ARG A 356 -20.70 13.77 5.61
CA ARG A 356 -19.85 13.37 4.48
C ARG A 356 -18.68 12.47 4.85
N TYR A 357 -18.31 12.41 6.14
CA TYR A 357 -17.08 11.78 6.59
C TYR A 357 -17.30 10.88 7.80
N ILE A 358 -16.42 9.89 7.99
CA ILE A 358 -16.31 9.16 9.25
C ILE A 358 -15.06 9.66 9.97
N VAL A 359 -15.24 10.30 11.11
CA VAL A 359 -14.13 10.84 11.94
C VAL A 359 -13.87 9.95 13.16
N LEU A 360 -12.75 10.14 13.87
CA LEU A 360 -12.43 9.34 15.08
C LEU A 360 -13.56 9.33 16.12
N GLU A 361 -14.21 10.48 16.35
CA GLU A 361 -15.33 10.59 17.30
C GLU A 361 -16.56 9.75 16.93
N ASP A 362 -16.71 9.44 15.65
CA ASP A 362 -17.73 8.49 15.19
C ASP A 362 -17.30 7.06 15.49
N LEU A 363 -16.05 6.71 15.13
CA LEU A 363 -15.51 5.37 15.32
C LEU A 363 -15.51 4.95 16.79
N LYS A 364 -15.30 5.89 17.72
CA LYS A 364 -15.40 5.67 19.18
C LYS A 364 -16.76 5.12 19.63
N LYS A 365 -17.82 5.35 18.85
CA LYS A 365 -19.19 4.92 19.13
C LYS A 365 -19.56 3.61 18.42
N LEU A 366 -18.77 3.19 17.44
CA LEU A 366 -19.03 1.98 16.66
C LEU A 366 -18.40 0.74 17.31
N LYS A 367 -18.92 -0.42 16.91
CA LYS A 367 -18.36 -1.74 17.25
C LYS A 367 -17.95 -2.50 15.98
N PRO A 368 -16.79 -2.21 15.39
CA PRO A 368 -16.33 -2.86 14.17
C PRO A 368 -16.43 -4.40 14.25
N GLY A 369 -17.13 -5.00 13.31
CA GLY A 369 -17.42 -6.44 13.27
C GLY A 369 -16.47 -7.25 12.38
N ALA A 370 -15.66 -6.58 11.55
CA ALA A 370 -14.75 -7.24 10.62
C ALA A 370 -13.49 -7.76 11.31
N ARG A 371 -12.99 -8.95 10.94
CA ARG A 371 -11.68 -9.48 11.43
C ARG A 371 -10.50 -8.70 10.89
N VAL A 372 -10.52 -8.43 9.59
CA VAL A 372 -9.48 -7.71 8.88
C VAL A 372 -10.08 -6.48 8.21
N VAL A 373 -9.42 -5.34 8.36
CA VAL A 373 -9.79 -4.09 7.67
C VAL A 373 -8.63 -3.62 6.80
N MET A 374 -8.88 -3.32 5.53
CA MET A 374 -7.87 -2.79 4.62
C MET A 374 -8.22 -1.36 4.22
N PHE A 375 -7.31 -0.43 4.44
CA PHE A 375 -7.43 0.97 4.04
C PHE A 375 -6.50 1.24 2.85
N ASN A 376 -7.05 1.17 1.63
CA ASN A 376 -6.41 1.77 0.46
C ASN A 376 -6.67 3.28 0.42
N ALA A 377 -6.23 3.96 1.48
CA ALA A 377 -6.47 5.37 1.74
C ALA A 377 -5.23 6.04 2.34
N CYS A 378 -5.08 7.33 2.06
CA CYS A 378 -3.99 8.14 2.60
C CYS A 378 -4.10 8.22 4.13
N TYR A 379 -2.97 8.19 4.84
CA TYR A 379 -2.85 8.49 6.27
C TYR A 379 -3.66 7.67 7.30
N ASN A 380 -4.63 6.83 6.93
CA ASN A 380 -5.46 6.10 7.92
C ASN A 380 -4.66 5.12 8.80
N GLY A 381 -3.42 4.78 8.43
CA GLY A 381 -2.48 3.97 9.21
C GLY A 381 -1.42 4.77 9.96
N SER A 382 -1.63 6.07 10.19
CA SER A 382 -0.65 6.99 10.82
C SER A 382 -0.45 6.74 12.31
N PHE A 383 0.07 5.57 12.68
CA PHE A 383 0.32 5.15 14.07
C PHE A 383 1.24 6.08 14.89
N HIS A 384 1.88 7.04 14.24
CA HIS A 384 2.78 8.01 14.84
C HIS A 384 2.04 9.26 15.35
N GLU A 385 0.79 9.48 14.91
CA GLU A 385 -0.11 10.55 15.36
C GLU A 385 -0.83 10.14 16.66
N ASP A 386 -1.40 11.12 17.35
CA ASP A 386 -2.14 10.93 18.61
C ASP A 386 -3.38 10.04 18.41
N GLY A 387 -4.09 10.25 17.31
CA GLY A 387 -5.24 9.46 16.90
C GLY A 387 -5.14 9.03 15.45
N TYR A 388 -5.55 7.81 15.15
CA TYR A 388 -5.55 7.31 13.78
C TYR A 388 -6.66 6.29 13.51
N VAL A 389 -7.27 6.38 12.32
CA VAL A 389 -8.44 5.59 11.91
C VAL A 389 -8.24 4.10 12.14
N ALA A 390 -7.17 3.50 11.61
CA ALA A 390 -6.94 2.06 11.75
C ALA A 390 -6.79 1.61 13.21
N GLY A 391 -6.24 2.47 14.08
CA GLY A 391 -6.14 2.20 15.51
C GLY A 391 -7.51 2.21 16.20
N SER A 392 -8.40 3.12 15.80
CA SER A 392 -9.78 3.11 16.30
C SER A 392 -10.48 1.80 15.96
N TYR A 393 -10.35 1.29 14.74
CA TYR A 393 -10.92 -0.02 14.39
C TYR A 393 -10.38 -1.16 15.25
N LEU A 394 -9.11 -1.12 15.64
CA LEU A 394 -8.49 -2.17 16.46
C LEU A 394 -8.88 -2.08 17.95
N PHE A 395 -8.97 -0.88 18.52
CA PHE A 395 -8.97 -0.73 19.98
C PHE A 395 -10.29 -0.24 20.60
N VAL A 396 -11.23 0.29 19.81
CA VAL A 396 -12.52 0.72 20.38
C VAL A 396 -13.26 -0.45 21.05
N PRO A 397 -13.87 -0.24 22.24
CA PRO A 397 -14.53 -1.31 22.97
C PRO A 397 -15.59 -2.04 22.16
N GLY A 398 -15.52 -3.37 22.14
CA GLY A 398 -16.44 -4.22 21.39
C GLY A 398 -16.07 -4.46 19.92
N SER A 399 -14.98 -3.84 19.42
CA SER A 399 -14.40 -4.20 18.12
C SER A 399 -13.99 -5.67 18.07
N LEU A 400 -14.26 -6.35 16.95
CA LEU A 400 -13.80 -7.70 16.60
C LEU A 400 -12.59 -7.70 15.65
N THR A 401 -12.11 -6.53 15.24
CA THR A 401 -10.97 -6.38 14.32
C THR A 401 -9.66 -6.75 14.97
N VAL A 402 -8.96 -7.73 14.40
CA VAL A 402 -7.65 -8.21 14.86
C VAL A 402 -6.51 -7.63 14.05
N THR A 403 -6.76 -7.27 12.80
CA THR A 403 -5.71 -6.72 11.93
C THR A 403 -6.28 -5.62 11.05
N ALA A 404 -5.51 -4.55 10.90
CA ALA A 404 -5.76 -3.50 9.94
C ALA A 404 -4.52 -3.30 9.04
N GLN A 405 -4.71 -2.96 7.78
CA GLN A 405 -3.65 -2.49 6.89
C GLN A 405 -3.94 -1.04 6.54
N GLY A 406 -2.96 -0.16 6.66
CA GLY A 406 -3.13 1.27 6.37
C GLY A 406 -1.82 1.96 6.03
N ASN A 407 -1.89 3.25 5.72
CA ASN A 407 -0.74 4.01 5.22
C ASN A 407 -0.43 5.21 6.13
N THR A 408 0.86 5.51 6.34
CA THR A 408 1.33 6.61 7.23
C THR A 408 1.42 7.97 6.54
N VAL A 409 1.41 8.01 5.21
CA VAL A 409 1.41 9.25 4.40
C VAL A 409 0.53 9.08 3.16
N ASN A 410 0.47 10.09 2.28
CA ASN A 410 -0.25 9.98 1.00
C ASN A 410 0.19 8.76 0.18
N VAL A 411 -0.80 8.06 -0.35
CA VAL A 411 -0.62 6.96 -1.30
C VAL A 411 -1.21 7.28 -2.65
N LEU A 412 -0.67 6.64 -3.69
CA LEU A 412 -1.34 6.57 -4.97
C LEU A 412 -2.48 5.57 -4.83
N GLN A 413 -3.70 6.03 -5.02
CA GLN A 413 -4.87 5.18 -4.91
C GLN A 413 -4.86 4.12 -6.02
N ASP A 414 -4.35 4.45 -7.21
CA ASP A 414 -4.30 3.59 -8.41
C ASP A 414 -3.41 2.33 -8.33
N LYS A 415 -2.76 2.10 -7.19
CA LYS A 415 -1.95 0.90 -6.95
C LYS A 415 -2.79 -0.38 -6.95
N VAL A 416 -2.16 -1.52 -7.22
CA VAL A 416 -2.77 -2.85 -7.08
C VAL A 416 -2.70 -3.29 -5.61
N ALA A 417 -3.50 -2.65 -4.76
CA ALA A 417 -3.48 -2.83 -3.30
C ALA A 417 -3.91 -4.24 -2.85
N ASP A 418 -4.71 -4.91 -3.67
CA ASP A 418 -5.25 -6.26 -3.50
C ASP A 418 -4.33 -7.36 -4.04
N GLN A 419 -3.11 -7.03 -4.48
CA GLN A 419 -2.17 -8.03 -4.99
C GLN A 419 -2.01 -9.18 -3.99
N LEU A 420 -2.30 -10.40 -4.47
CA LEU A 420 -2.22 -11.66 -3.72
C LEU A 420 -3.06 -11.69 -2.43
N ILE A 421 -4.09 -10.85 -2.30
CA ILE A 421 -4.96 -10.81 -1.11
C ILE A 421 -5.66 -12.15 -0.82
N GLY A 422 -5.82 -12.99 -1.86
CA GLY A 422 -6.30 -14.37 -1.74
C GLY A 422 -5.49 -15.27 -0.79
N TYR A 423 -4.29 -14.87 -0.38
CA TYR A 423 -3.52 -15.52 0.70
C TYR A 423 -4.37 -15.70 1.97
N MET A 424 -5.26 -14.75 2.27
CA MET A 424 -6.17 -14.84 3.41
C MET A 424 -7.05 -16.10 3.35
N GLY A 425 -7.68 -16.36 2.19
CA GLY A 425 -8.53 -17.53 1.98
C GLY A 425 -7.78 -18.85 1.87
N MET A 426 -6.46 -18.81 1.69
CA MET A 426 -5.58 -19.98 1.67
C MET A 426 -5.05 -20.35 3.08
N GLY A 427 -5.45 -19.61 4.13
CA GLY A 427 -4.95 -19.79 5.50
C GLY A 427 -3.49 -19.37 5.67
N ILE A 428 -2.99 -18.50 4.80
CA ILE A 428 -1.64 -17.93 4.92
C ILE A 428 -1.71 -16.76 5.92
N ARG A 429 -0.73 -16.70 6.83
CA ARG A 429 -0.63 -15.61 7.83
C ARG A 429 -0.58 -14.26 7.13
N LEU A 430 -1.34 -13.30 7.65
CA LEU A 430 -1.49 -11.97 7.05
C LEU A 430 -0.15 -11.26 6.84
N GLY A 431 0.83 -11.48 7.71
CA GLY A 431 2.17 -10.94 7.60
C GLY A 431 2.86 -11.31 6.28
N PHE A 432 2.66 -12.53 5.76
CA PHE A 432 3.22 -12.90 4.46
C PHE A 432 2.59 -12.10 3.31
N TRP A 433 1.28 -11.87 3.35
CA TRP A 433 0.61 -11.00 2.38
C TRP A 433 1.14 -9.56 2.46
N GLN A 434 1.34 -9.00 3.66
CA GLN A 434 1.89 -7.65 3.83
C GLN A 434 3.25 -7.47 3.14
N LYS A 435 4.09 -8.51 3.08
CA LYS A 435 5.38 -8.45 2.38
C LYS A 435 5.22 -8.27 0.88
N GLU A 436 4.12 -8.74 0.30
CA GLU A 436 3.88 -8.69 -1.14
C GLU A 436 3.48 -7.29 -1.63
N VAL A 437 2.83 -6.51 -0.76
CA VAL A 437 2.30 -5.16 -1.04
C VAL A 437 3.07 -4.05 -0.29
N ALA A 438 4.31 -4.33 0.09
CA ALA A 438 5.12 -3.44 0.90
C ALA A 438 5.54 -2.17 0.14
N THR A 439 5.20 -1.02 0.71
CA THR A 439 5.71 0.30 0.33
C THR A 439 6.33 0.95 1.57
N LEU A 440 6.92 2.14 1.45
CA LEU A 440 7.52 2.79 2.62
C LEU A 440 6.45 3.21 3.65
N GLU A 441 5.29 3.60 3.15
CA GLU A 441 4.16 4.11 3.91
C GLU A 441 3.13 3.05 4.32
N SER A 442 3.11 1.88 3.67
CA SER A 442 2.16 0.80 3.94
C SER A 442 2.59 -0.06 5.14
N HIS A 443 1.71 -0.21 6.12
CA HIS A 443 1.95 -0.99 7.33
C HIS A 443 0.77 -1.85 7.72
N MET A 444 1.08 -2.99 8.34
CA MET A 444 0.12 -3.81 9.04
C MET A 444 0.07 -3.38 10.51
N LEU A 445 -1.13 -3.32 11.05
CA LEU A 445 -1.45 -2.88 12.40
C LEU A 445 -2.26 -3.99 13.06
N GLY A 446 -2.02 -4.24 14.34
CA GLY A 446 -2.60 -5.38 15.03
C GLY A 446 -1.76 -6.65 14.87
N ASP A 447 -2.42 -7.81 14.76
CA ASP A 447 -1.77 -9.11 14.71
C ASP A 447 -1.41 -9.54 13.26
N PRO A 448 -0.12 -9.71 12.92
CA PRO A 448 0.29 -10.19 11.60
C PRO A 448 0.26 -11.72 11.46
N THR A 449 0.11 -12.46 12.56
CA THR A 449 0.15 -13.92 12.60
C THR A 449 -1.22 -14.56 12.43
N PHE A 450 -2.29 -13.78 12.59
CA PHE A 450 -3.65 -14.24 12.32
C PHE A 450 -3.76 -14.85 10.91
N CYS A 451 -4.47 -15.96 10.81
CA CYS A 451 -4.86 -16.58 9.55
C CYS A 451 -6.30 -17.10 9.65
N PHE A 452 -7.00 -17.09 8.53
CA PHE A 452 -8.30 -17.76 8.43
C PHE A 452 -8.09 -19.27 8.37
N THR A 453 -9.11 -20.03 8.78
CA THR A 453 -9.11 -21.48 8.64
C THR A 453 -9.16 -21.84 7.16
N ALA A 454 -8.23 -22.66 6.67
CA ALA A 454 -8.28 -23.20 5.31
C ALA A 454 -8.77 -24.64 5.30
N ASP A 455 -9.42 -25.05 4.20
CA ASP A 455 -9.92 -26.42 4.04
C ASP A 455 -8.77 -27.46 3.89
N GLU A 456 -7.63 -27.06 3.30
CA GLU A 456 -6.46 -27.92 3.13
C GLU A 456 -5.12 -27.13 3.14
N LYS A 457 -4.08 -27.71 3.76
CA LYS A 457 -2.65 -27.35 3.61
C LYS A 457 -2.19 -25.96 4.08
N ASP A 458 -2.91 -25.26 4.94
CA ASP A 458 -2.47 -24.00 5.57
C ASP A 458 -1.04 -24.07 6.14
N GLU A 459 -0.73 -25.12 6.90
CA GLU A 459 0.60 -25.29 7.48
C GLU A 459 1.68 -25.53 6.42
N GLU A 460 1.33 -26.10 5.26
CA GLU A 460 2.29 -26.32 4.17
C GLU A 460 2.70 -24.99 3.53
N TRP A 461 1.73 -24.11 3.25
CA TRP A 461 1.99 -22.80 2.64
C TRP A 461 2.83 -21.91 3.54
N ASN A 462 2.43 -21.78 4.80
CA ASN A 462 3.16 -20.97 5.77
C ASN A 462 4.58 -21.51 5.94
N ARG A 463 4.78 -22.83 6.02
CA ARG A 463 6.13 -23.42 6.08
C ARG A 463 6.97 -23.14 4.83
N SER A 464 6.40 -23.26 3.64
CA SER A 464 7.09 -23.00 2.36
C SER A 464 7.49 -21.53 2.21
N LEU A 465 6.65 -20.59 2.64
CA LEU A 465 6.95 -19.15 2.61
C LEU A 465 7.97 -18.75 3.69
N ALA A 466 7.92 -19.38 4.87
CA ALA A 466 8.82 -19.09 5.98
C ALA A 466 10.24 -19.64 5.76
N ALA A 467 10.35 -20.90 5.34
CA ALA A 467 11.63 -21.60 5.17
C ALA A 467 12.20 -21.49 3.76
N GLY A 468 11.36 -21.14 2.78
CA GLY A 468 11.64 -21.31 1.36
C GLY A 468 11.30 -22.73 0.89
N ALA A 469 10.97 -22.86 -0.39
CA ALA A 469 10.74 -24.13 -1.07
C ALA A 469 11.53 -24.19 -2.38
N PRO A 470 11.93 -25.39 -2.85
CA PRO A 470 12.71 -25.53 -4.07
C PRO A 470 11.92 -25.13 -5.32
N GLU A 471 12.61 -24.79 -6.40
CA GLU A 471 12.00 -24.35 -7.66
C GLU A 471 10.94 -25.34 -8.18
N ALA A 472 11.25 -26.64 -8.13
CA ALA A 472 10.35 -27.70 -8.58
C ALA A 472 8.99 -27.70 -7.85
N TYR A 473 8.97 -27.29 -6.58
CA TYR A 473 7.74 -27.16 -5.81
C TYR A 473 6.83 -26.09 -6.41
N TRP A 474 7.37 -24.89 -6.66
CA TRP A 474 6.60 -23.79 -7.23
C TRP A 474 6.20 -24.03 -8.68
N ARG A 475 7.06 -24.65 -9.49
CA ARG A 475 6.71 -25.02 -10.87
C ARG A 475 5.51 -25.96 -10.93
N GLY A 476 5.35 -26.86 -9.95
CA GLY A 476 4.20 -27.75 -9.86
C GLY A 476 2.86 -27.02 -9.77
N TYR A 477 2.83 -25.78 -9.26
CA TYR A 477 1.62 -24.99 -9.12
C TYR A 477 1.30 -24.08 -10.30
N LEU A 478 2.16 -23.97 -11.31
CA LEU A 478 1.89 -23.15 -12.50
C LEU A 478 0.70 -23.66 -13.34
N GLN A 479 0.29 -24.92 -13.16
CA GLN A 479 -0.86 -25.53 -13.82
C GLN A 479 -1.98 -25.90 -12.83
N ALA A 480 -1.93 -25.37 -11.60
CA ALA A 480 -2.98 -25.60 -10.62
C ALA A 480 -4.32 -25.03 -11.11
N PRO A 481 -5.47 -25.66 -10.83
CA PRO A 481 -6.77 -25.15 -11.25
C PRO A 481 -7.09 -23.79 -10.59
N GLU A 482 -6.65 -23.57 -9.35
CA GLU A 482 -6.91 -22.32 -8.64
C GLU A 482 -5.96 -21.20 -9.09
N PRO A 483 -6.50 -20.05 -9.55
CA PRO A 483 -5.70 -18.91 -10.00
C PRO A 483 -4.69 -18.42 -8.96
N MET A 484 -5.08 -18.40 -7.68
CA MET A 484 -4.21 -17.92 -6.61
C MET A 484 -2.94 -18.75 -6.42
N LYS A 485 -3.02 -20.07 -6.61
CA LYS A 485 -1.83 -20.94 -6.54
C LYS A 485 -0.87 -20.64 -7.70
N ARG A 486 -1.40 -20.39 -8.90
CA ARG A 486 -0.59 -19.99 -10.07
C ARG A 486 0.06 -18.63 -9.86
N ALA A 487 -0.70 -17.63 -9.40
CA ALA A 487 -0.18 -16.29 -9.12
C ALA A 487 0.92 -16.30 -8.03
N MET A 488 0.71 -17.04 -6.94
CA MET A 488 1.72 -17.23 -5.89
C MET A 488 2.99 -17.88 -6.46
N ALA A 489 2.85 -18.96 -7.23
CA ALA A 489 3.99 -19.63 -7.85
C ALA A 489 4.83 -18.71 -8.74
N LEU A 490 4.20 -17.87 -9.57
CA LEU A 490 4.90 -16.89 -10.41
C LEU A 490 5.71 -15.91 -9.56
N LYS A 491 5.12 -15.39 -8.48
CA LYS A 491 5.79 -14.47 -7.55
C LYS A 491 7.02 -15.11 -6.92
N GLN A 492 6.89 -16.33 -6.42
CA GLN A 492 7.99 -17.05 -5.78
C GLN A 492 9.11 -17.38 -6.79
N LEU A 493 8.75 -17.92 -7.97
CA LEU A 493 9.72 -18.23 -9.03
C LEU A 493 10.47 -16.98 -9.53
N LYS A 494 9.80 -15.82 -9.65
CA LYS A 494 10.46 -14.55 -9.97
C LYS A 494 11.42 -14.12 -8.87
N GLY A 495 11.01 -14.23 -7.61
CA GLY A 495 11.87 -13.92 -6.46
C GLY A 495 13.14 -14.78 -6.40
N MET A 496 13.07 -16.01 -6.92
CA MET A 496 14.20 -16.94 -7.05
C MET A 496 15.07 -16.71 -8.31
N GLY A 497 14.66 -15.82 -9.22
CA GLY A 497 15.34 -15.62 -10.51
C GLY A 497 15.05 -16.71 -11.55
N CYS A 498 14.02 -17.54 -11.34
CA CYS A 498 13.68 -18.68 -12.19
C CYS A 498 12.63 -18.34 -13.28
N MET A 499 12.24 -17.07 -13.40
CA MET A 499 11.31 -16.56 -14.42
C MET A 499 11.99 -15.55 -15.33
N THR A 500 11.76 -15.69 -16.63
CA THR A 500 12.17 -14.74 -17.67
C THR A 500 11.00 -13.86 -18.09
N SER A 501 11.28 -12.70 -18.70
CA SER A 501 10.25 -11.84 -19.30
C SER A 501 9.44 -12.58 -20.37
N ALA A 502 10.08 -13.39 -21.21
CA ALA A 502 9.40 -14.26 -22.19
C ALA A 502 8.43 -15.26 -21.54
N GLY A 503 8.81 -15.87 -20.41
CA GLY A 503 7.93 -16.79 -19.69
C GLY A 503 6.75 -16.08 -19.02
N LEU A 504 6.94 -14.83 -18.59
CA LEU A 504 5.85 -13.99 -18.08
C LEU A 504 4.91 -13.55 -19.20
N GLU A 505 5.43 -13.25 -20.39
CA GLU A 505 4.63 -12.97 -21.57
C GLU A 505 3.77 -14.18 -21.93
N ASP A 506 4.34 -15.37 -21.98
CA ASP A 506 3.63 -16.61 -22.28
C ASP A 506 2.42 -16.84 -21.37
N VAL A 507 2.63 -16.63 -20.06
CA VAL A 507 1.57 -16.70 -19.05
C VAL A 507 0.52 -15.62 -19.27
N PHE A 508 0.94 -14.37 -19.50
CA PHE A 508 0.03 -13.26 -19.76
C PHE A 508 -0.88 -13.52 -20.96
N MET A 509 -0.34 -14.08 -22.05
CA MET A 509 -1.13 -14.33 -23.27
C MET A 509 -2.09 -15.52 -23.16
N ARG A 510 -1.84 -16.46 -22.25
CA ARG A 510 -2.56 -17.75 -22.20
C ARG A 510 -3.46 -17.94 -21.00
N ASP A 511 -3.14 -17.35 -19.85
CA ASP A 511 -3.91 -17.62 -18.63
C ASP A 511 -5.29 -16.92 -18.67
N PRO A 512 -6.39 -17.66 -18.44
CA PRO A 512 -7.73 -17.06 -18.47
C PRO A 512 -7.99 -16.12 -17.28
N SER A 513 -7.26 -16.28 -16.17
CA SER A 513 -7.50 -15.52 -14.94
C SER A 513 -6.96 -14.10 -14.99
N PHE A 514 -7.77 -13.17 -14.50
CA PHE A 514 -7.41 -11.75 -14.36
C PHE A 514 -6.25 -11.57 -13.38
N ILE A 515 -6.28 -12.26 -12.24
CA ILE A 515 -5.24 -12.12 -11.20
C ILE A 515 -3.90 -12.73 -11.64
N VAL A 516 -3.90 -13.80 -12.44
CA VAL A 516 -2.67 -14.41 -12.94
C VAL A 516 -2.02 -13.54 -14.02
N ARG A 517 -2.81 -13.01 -14.97
CA ARG A 517 -2.31 -12.06 -15.97
C ARG A 517 -1.79 -10.78 -15.31
N MET A 518 -2.52 -10.23 -14.34
CA MET A 518 -2.05 -9.06 -13.57
C MET A 518 -0.73 -9.37 -12.84
N GLN A 519 -0.60 -10.54 -12.23
CA GLN A 519 0.65 -10.93 -11.57
C GLN A 519 1.82 -11.05 -12.56
N ALA A 520 1.60 -11.62 -13.75
CA ALA A 520 2.61 -11.68 -14.80
C ALA A 520 3.02 -10.28 -15.28
N PHE A 521 2.05 -9.40 -15.50
CA PHE A 521 2.26 -7.99 -15.87
C PHE A 521 3.11 -7.25 -14.82
N LEU A 522 2.76 -7.34 -13.54
CA LEU A 522 3.50 -6.65 -12.48
C LEU A 522 4.95 -7.14 -12.38
N LEU A 523 5.17 -8.45 -12.56
CA LEU A 523 6.50 -9.05 -12.50
C LEU A 523 7.37 -8.73 -13.73
N SER A 524 6.77 -8.47 -14.90
CA SER A 524 7.52 -8.17 -16.12
C SER A 524 8.12 -6.76 -16.09
N SER A 525 7.52 -5.82 -15.37
CA SER A 525 7.95 -4.41 -15.28
C SER A 525 9.44 -4.22 -14.98
N SER A 526 10.04 -5.09 -14.16
CA SER A 526 11.47 -5.04 -13.82
C SER A 526 12.41 -5.31 -15.00
N PHE A 527 11.95 -5.94 -16.08
CA PHE A 527 12.80 -6.28 -17.24
C PHE A 527 12.90 -5.12 -18.23
N ALA A 528 11.80 -4.41 -18.50
CA ALA A 528 11.74 -3.27 -19.41
C ALA A 528 12.34 -3.57 -20.81
N ASP A 529 12.00 -4.73 -21.35
CA ASP A 529 12.48 -5.28 -22.63
C ASP A 529 11.34 -5.49 -23.64
N GLU A 530 11.63 -6.05 -24.82
CA GLU A 530 10.62 -6.26 -25.88
C GLU A 530 9.47 -7.18 -25.44
N HIS A 531 9.72 -8.16 -24.56
CA HIS A 531 8.66 -9.01 -23.99
C HIS A 531 7.75 -8.21 -23.04
N THR A 532 8.34 -7.35 -22.22
CA THR A 532 7.58 -6.41 -21.37
C THR A 532 6.72 -5.47 -22.22
N LYS A 533 7.28 -4.96 -23.31
CA LYS A 533 6.56 -4.14 -24.29
C LYS A 533 5.40 -4.91 -24.94
N ALA A 534 5.60 -6.17 -25.33
CA ALA A 534 4.54 -7.02 -25.89
C ALA A 534 3.39 -7.25 -24.91
N ILE A 535 3.70 -7.46 -23.62
CA ILE A 535 2.72 -7.53 -22.54
C ILE A 535 1.94 -6.22 -22.43
N ILE A 536 2.62 -5.06 -22.45
CA ILE A 536 1.96 -3.75 -22.38
C ILE A 536 1.04 -3.52 -23.58
N MET A 537 1.52 -3.82 -24.80
CA MET A 537 0.73 -3.70 -26.03
C MET A 537 -0.55 -4.53 -25.98
N SER A 538 -0.46 -5.77 -25.51
CA SER A 538 -1.61 -6.65 -25.36
C SER A 538 -2.50 -6.23 -24.18
N GLY A 539 -1.90 -5.65 -23.13
CA GLY A 539 -2.61 -5.13 -21.97
C GLY A 539 -3.56 -3.99 -22.30
N PHE A 540 -3.32 -3.20 -23.34
CA PHE A 540 -4.24 -2.12 -23.76
C PHE A 540 -5.65 -2.60 -24.13
N SER A 541 -5.79 -3.85 -24.55
CA SER A 541 -7.06 -4.47 -24.94
C SER A 541 -7.52 -5.58 -23.99
N ASP A 542 -6.86 -5.76 -22.83
CA ASP A 542 -7.24 -6.79 -21.86
C ASP A 542 -8.69 -6.57 -21.35
N PRO A 543 -9.50 -7.64 -21.18
CA PRO A 543 -10.86 -7.51 -20.64
C PRO A 543 -10.89 -6.96 -19.20
N TYR A 544 -9.82 -7.13 -18.43
CA TYR A 544 -9.70 -6.57 -17.09
C TYR A 544 -9.25 -5.11 -17.18
N GLU A 545 -10.11 -4.19 -16.72
CA GLU A 545 -9.86 -2.74 -16.73
C GLU A 545 -8.55 -2.36 -16.04
N ASN A 546 -8.24 -3.00 -14.91
CA ASN A 546 -7.02 -2.66 -14.18
C ASN A 546 -5.77 -3.03 -14.99
N ILE A 547 -5.78 -4.12 -15.77
CA ILE A 547 -4.65 -4.44 -16.67
C ILE A 547 -4.51 -3.35 -17.74
N ARG A 548 -5.61 -2.92 -18.37
CA ARG A 548 -5.58 -1.78 -19.32
C ARG A 548 -5.02 -0.52 -18.70
N ARG A 549 -5.42 -0.22 -17.46
CA ARG A 549 -4.96 0.95 -16.70
C ARG A 549 -3.47 0.86 -16.35
N GLN A 550 -3.01 -0.27 -15.82
CA GLN A 550 -1.59 -0.49 -15.52
C GLN A 550 -0.74 -0.50 -16.80
N ALA A 551 -1.25 -1.02 -17.92
CA ALA A 551 -0.60 -0.95 -19.22
C ALA A 551 -0.35 0.50 -19.65
N CYS A 552 -1.35 1.39 -19.52
CA CYS A 552 -1.18 2.82 -19.81
C CYS A 552 -0.10 3.46 -18.91
N ILE A 553 -0.16 3.21 -17.60
CA ILE A 553 0.82 3.74 -16.64
C ILE A 553 2.24 3.25 -16.98
N MET A 554 2.39 1.96 -17.28
CA MET A 554 3.68 1.37 -17.59
C MET A 554 4.21 1.84 -18.95
N ALA A 555 3.34 2.05 -19.94
CA ALA A 555 3.73 2.60 -21.24
C ALA A 555 4.41 3.97 -21.09
N GLY A 556 3.85 4.86 -20.28
CA GLY A 556 4.48 6.14 -19.94
C GLY A 556 5.81 5.97 -19.19
N LYS A 557 5.89 5.03 -18.25
CA LYS A 557 7.13 4.75 -17.51
C LYS A 557 8.23 4.12 -18.37
N MET A 558 7.88 3.35 -19.38
CA MET A 558 8.82 2.68 -20.29
C MET A 558 9.27 3.59 -21.43
N GLY A 559 8.37 4.42 -21.95
CA GLY A 559 8.73 5.51 -22.88
C GLY A 559 8.96 5.10 -24.33
N CYS A 560 8.46 3.95 -24.79
CA CYS A 560 8.58 3.54 -26.19
C CYS A 560 7.54 4.24 -27.07
N ASN A 561 7.97 4.85 -28.18
CA ASN A 561 7.08 5.60 -29.08
C ASN A 561 5.97 4.74 -29.71
N ASP A 562 6.17 3.43 -29.81
CA ASP A 562 5.16 2.48 -30.31
C ASP A 562 3.86 2.49 -29.48
N PHE A 563 3.90 2.99 -28.24
CA PHE A 563 2.72 3.13 -27.39
C PHE A 563 1.85 4.35 -27.72
N ILE A 564 2.37 5.35 -28.45
CA ILE A 564 1.69 6.64 -28.64
C ILE A 564 0.32 6.46 -29.30
N GLU A 565 0.24 5.72 -30.41
CA GLU A 565 -1.03 5.54 -31.14
C GLU A 565 -2.06 4.69 -30.37
N PRO A 566 -1.70 3.54 -29.74
CA PRO A 566 -2.60 2.85 -28.82
C PRO A 566 -3.12 3.74 -27.68
N LEU A 567 -2.24 4.54 -27.07
CA LEU A 567 -2.64 5.45 -25.99
C LEU A 567 -3.60 6.54 -26.47
N LYS A 568 -3.38 7.12 -27.67
CA LYS A 568 -4.30 8.10 -28.28
C LYS A 568 -5.66 7.47 -28.56
N SER A 569 -5.69 6.23 -29.05
CA SER A 569 -6.92 5.47 -29.26
C SER A 569 -7.70 5.29 -27.95
N LEU A 570 -7.02 4.87 -26.87
CA LEU A 570 -7.64 4.73 -25.54
C LEU A 570 -8.11 6.08 -24.98
N GLN A 571 -7.31 7.13 -25.10
CA GLN A 571 -7.69 8.48 -24.69
C GLN A 571 -8.96 8.95 -25.43
N ALA A 572 -9.07 8.65 -26.73
CA ALA A 572 -10.21 9.09 -27.53
C ALA A 572 -11.44 8.20 -27.37
N GLY A 573 -11.29 6.91 -27.09
CA GLY A 573 -12.36 5.92 -27.25
C GLY A 573 -12.81 5.14 -26.00
N ALA A 574 -12.05 5.15 -24.91
CA ALA A 574 -12.34 4.31 -23.72
C ALA A 574 -13.36 4.96 -22.75
N TYR A 575 -14.49 5.43 -23.27
CA TYR A 575 -15.49 6.18 -22.50
C TYR A 575 -16.12 5.36 -21.36
N GLU A 576 -16.23 4.04 -21.53
CA GLU A 576 -16.73 3.12 -20.51
C GLU A 576 -15.70 2.80 -19.41
N ALA A 577 -14.44 3.17 -19.62
CA ALA A 577 -13.32 2.91 -18.72
C ALA A 577 -12.57 4.22 -18.41
N GLN A 578 -13.25 5.16 -17.75
CA GLN A 578 -12.75 6.52 -17.49
C GLN A 578 -11.34 6.55 -16.86
N ARG A 579 -11.00 5.62 -15.96
CA ARG A 579 -9.66 5.56 -15.36
C ARG A 579 -8.58 5.10 -16.35
N VAL A 580 -8.91 4.23 -17.32
CA VAL A 580 -8.02 3.89 -18.45
C VAL A 580 -7.80 5.11 -19.33
N GLN A 581 -8.86 5.84 -19.68
CA GLN A 581 -8.77 7.07 -20.46
C GLN A 581 -7.86 8.12 -19.78
N TYR A 582 -8.04 8.33 -18.47
CA TYR A 582 -7.20 9.22 -17.67
C TYR A 582 -5.74 8.76 -17.61
N ALA A 583 -5.49 7.46 -17.43
CA ALA A 583 -4.15 6.90 -17.43
C ALA A 583 -3.47 7.05 -18.80
N ALA A 584 -4.21 6.85 -19.89
CA ALA A 584 -3.70 7.05 -21.25
C ALA A 584 -3.36 8.53 -21.52
N GLN A 585 -4.24 9.46 -21.14
CA GLN A 585 -3.98 10.89 -21.22
C GLN A 585 -2.73 11.28 -20.42
N THR A 586 -2.57 10.77 -19.20
CA THR A 586 -1.42 11.07 -18.34
C THR A 586 -0.14 10.49 -18.95
N ALA A 587 -0.18 9.27 -19.47
CA ALA A 587 0.96 8.64 -20.12
C ALA A 587 1.42 9.43 -21.37
N LEU A 588 0.49 9.98 -22.16
CA LEU A 588 0.84 10.81 -23.33
C LEU A 588 1.63 12.08 -22.95
N GLN A 589 1.55 12.56 -21.71
CA GLN A 589 2.23 13.78 -21.26
C GLN A 589 3.76 13.65 -21.18
N VAL A 590 4.30 12.44 -21.22
CA VAL A 590 5.74 12.20 -21.09
C VAL A 590 6.44 11.90 -22.43
N PHE A 591 5.67 11.81 -23.52
CA PHE A 591 6.19 11.62 -24.88
C PHE A 591 6.49 12.96 -25.55
N ASP A 592 7.25 12.89 -26.65
CA ASP A 592 7.57 14.07 -27.45
C ASP A 592 6.29 14.71 -28.01
N PRO A 593 6.01 15.99 -27.70
CA PRO A 593 4.87 16.72 -28.25
C PRO A 593 4.73 16.66 -29.77
N ALA A 594 5.85 16.64 -30.51
CA ALA A 594 5.84 16.57 -31.96
C ALA A 594 5.30 15.23 -32.47
N LEU A 595 5.49 14.14 -31.71
CA LEU A 595 5.01 12.81 -32.05
C LEU A 595 3.56 12.57 -31.59
N VAL A 596 3.17 13.15 -30.45
CA VAL A 596 1.80 13.02 -29.93
C VAL A 596 0.80 13.77 -30.83
N GLY A 597 1.12 15.00 -31.23
CA GLY A 597 0.21 15.87 -32.00
C GLY A 597 -1.04 16.32 -31.23
N GLY A 598 -1.92 17.10 -31.86
CA GLY A 598 -3.30 17.32 -31.37
C GLY A 598 -3.54 18.42 -30.32
N GLY A 599 -2.75 19.49 -30.27
CA GLY A 599 -3.09 20.71 -29.51
C GLY A 599 -3.12 20.56 -27.97
N VAL A 600 -2.77 19.39 -27.43
CA VAL A 600 -2.59 19.19 -26.00
C VAL A 600 -1.43 20.07 -25.55
N LYS A 601 -1.68 20.98 -24.60
CA LYS A 601 -0.61 21.73 -23.93
C LYS A 601 0.20 20.75 -23.08
N LEU A 602 1.25 20.19 -23.67
CA LEU A 602 2.17 19.30 -22.99
C LEU A 602 3.13 20.14 -22.13
N ALA A 603 3.32 19.73 -20.88
CA ALA A 603 4.22 20.43 -19.97
C ALA A 603 5.66 20.18 -20.40
N ASN A 604 6.39 21.25 -20.76
CA ASN A 604 7.84 21.19 -20.94
C ASN A 604 8.51 22.02 -19.83
N PRO A 605 8.74 21.42 -18.65
CA PRO A 605 9.25 22.17 -17.51
C PRO A 605 10.68 22.65 -17.76
N THR A 606 10.99 23.85 -17.29
CA THR A 606 12.34 24.39 -17.17
C THR A 606 13.21 23.48 -16.29
N LEU A 607 14.53 23.49 -16.46
CA LEU A 607 15.45 22.72 -15.61
C LEU A 607 15.84 23.47 -14.33
N ASP A 608 14.86 24.13 -13.71
CA ASP A 608 14.95 24.64 -12.34
C ASP A 608 14.52 23.56 -11.33
N GLU A 609 14.62 23.83 -10.02
CA GLU A 609 14.34 22.80 -9.01
C GLU A 609 12.92 22.21 -9.13
N ALA A 610 11.92 23.05 -9.37
CA ALA A 610 10.53 22.63 -9.50
C ALA A 610 10.33 21.76 -10.75
N GLY A 611 10.88 22.19 -11.88
CA GLY A 611 10.77 21.45 -13.13
C GLY A 611 11.54 20.12 -13.13
N ILE A 612 12.70 20.04 -12.48
CA ILE A 612 13.41 18.75 -12.30
C ILE A 612 12.60 17.81 -11.40
N ARG A 613 11.98 18.32 -10.33
CA ARG A 613 11.13 17.49 -9.45
C ARG A 613 9.87 16.98 -10.14
N TYR A 614 9.33 17.71 -11.12
CA TYR A 614 8.21 17.25 -11.95
C TYR A 614 8.52 15.93 -12.68
N LEU A 615 9.77 15.72 -13.09
CA LEU A 615 10.22 14.53 -13.82
C LEU A 615 10.11 13.22 -13.01
N ARG A 616 9.97 13.30 -11.68
CA ARG A 616 9.82 12.12 -10.80
C ARG A 616 8.54 11.33 -11.11
N ASN A 617 7.46 12.06 -11.36
CA ASN A 617 6.15 11.48 -11.69
C ASN A 617 5.92 11.44 -13.21
N ASN A 618 6.70 12.20 -13.97
CA ASN A 618 6.55 12.38 -15.41
C ASN A 618 7.90 12.18 -16.13
N PRO A 619 8.42 10.94 -16.24
CA PRO A 619 9.73 10.70 -16.84
C PRO A 619 9.73 11.02 -18.35
N GLN A 620 10.23 12.19 -18.74
CA GLN A 620 10.27 12.64 -20.14
C GLN A 620 11.45 12.00 -20.88
N HIS A 621 11.24 10.80 -21.43
CA HIS A 621 12.30 9.97 -22.03
C HIS A 621 13.00 10.63 -23.23
N PHE A 622 12.29 11.44 -24.01
CA PHE A 622 12.86 12.18 -25.14
C PHE A 622 13.89 13.24 -24.73
N ARG A 623 13.90 13.66 -23.44
CA ARG A 623 14.83 14.66 -22.90
C ARG A 623 16.07 14.05 -22.26
N ILE A 624 16.21 12.72 -22.19
CA ILE A 624 17.35 12.07 -21.52
C ILE A 624 18.72 12.67 -21.90
N PRO A 625 19.02 12.96 -23.20
CA PRO A 625 20.27 13.63 -23.57
C PRO A 625 20.47 15.00 -22.91
N GLU A 626 19.42 15.83 -22.86
CA GLU A 626 19.42 17.14 -22.22
C GLU A 626 19.64 17.01 -20.70
N LEU A 627 18.93 16.09 -20.06
CA LEU A 627 19.00 15.85 -18.60
C LEU A 627 20.39 15.36 -18.17
N LEU A 628 20.99 14.44 -18.94
CA LEU A 628 22.34 13.95 -18.69
C LEU A 628 23.39 15.04 -18.94
N GLY A 629 23.19 15.89 -19.96
CA GLY A 629 24.02 17.06 -20.21
C GLY A 629 24.01 18.05 -19.05
N PHE A 630 22.81 18.36 -18.53
CA PHE A 630 22.65 19.19 -17.33
C PHE A 630 23.36 18.62 -16.11
N LEU A 631 23.24 17.30 -15.88
CA LEU A 631 23.91 16.63 -14.76
C LEU A 631 25.45 16.67 -14.91
N ALA A 632 25.98 16.58 -16.13
CA ALA A 632 27.41 16.59 -16.41
C ALA A 632 28.06 17.98 -16.25
N ASP A 633 27.30 19.05 -16.50
CA ASP A 633 27.81 20.42 -16.53
C ASP A 633 28.21 20.93 -15.14
N ALA A 634 29.51 21.14 -14.94
CA ALA A 634 30.07 21.64 -13.69
C ALA A 634 29.72 23.11 -13.40
N ALA A 635 29.22 23.86 -14.40
CA ALA A 635 28.70 25.21 -14.18
C ALA A 635 27.33 25.22 -13.51
N GLN A 636 26.59 24.10 -13.52
CA GLN A 636 25.31 23.99 -12.82
C GLN A 636 25.49 23.92 -11.31
N PRO A 637 24.58 24.50 -10.51
CA PRO A 637 24.62 24.42 -9.05
C PRO A 637 24.63 22.96 -8.57
N ALA A 638 25.54 22.64 -7.63
CA ALA A 638 25.70 21.29 -7.11
C ALA A 638 24.40 20.70 -6.55
N ASP A 639 23.59 21.50 -5.84
CA ASP A 639 22.32 21.05 -5.28
C ASP A 639 21.29 20.71 -6.38
N LEU A 640 21.24 21.47 -7.48
CA LEU A 640 20.36 21.15 -8.61
C LEU A 640 20.83 19.88 -9.34
N ARG A 641 22.14 19.66 -9.43
CA ARG A 641 22.70 18.40 -9.97
C ARG A 641 22.32 17.20 -9.10
N VAL A 642 22.28 17.34 -7.76
CA VAL A 642 21.78 16.30 -6.85
C VAL A 642 20.30 16.01 -7.12
N VAL A 643 19.48 17.05 -7.24
CA VAL A 643 18.05 16.91 -7.53
C VAL A 643 17.82 16.24 -8.90
N MET A 644 18.66 16.54 -9.90
CA MET A 644 18.64 15.90 -11.22
C MET A 644 19.02 14.42 -11.14
N ALA A 645 20.11 14.09 -10.43
CA ALA A 645 20.49 12.69 -10.22
C ALA A 645 19.35 11.90 -9.54
N GLU A 646 18.73 12.46 -8.51
CA GLU A 646 17.58 11.83 -7.84
C GLU A 646 16.40 11.61 -8.80
N ALA A 647 16.08 12.62 -9.64
CA ALA A 647 15.00 12.56 -10.61
C ALA A 647 15.24 11.49 -11.67
N LEU A 648 16.47 11.35 -12.17
CA LEU A 648 16.83 10.28 -13.12
C LEU A 648 16.62 8.87 -12.53
N GLY A 649 16.65 8.72 -11.19
CA GLY A 649 16.31 7.46 -10.54
C GLY A 649 14.86 6.99 -10.71
N TRP A 650 13.97 7.86 -11.17
CA TRP A 650 12.57 7.53 -11.50
C TRP A 650 12.39 6.92 -12.89
N PHE A 651 13.46 6.84 -13.68
CA PHE A 651 13.48 6.17 -14.99
C PHE A 651 13.77 4.66 -14.85
N ASN A 652 13.54 4.06 -13.68
CA ASN A 652 13.86 2.66 -13.37
C ASN A 652 13.12 1.63 -14.24
N ASN A 653 11.97 2.01 -14.82
CA ASN A 653 11.22 1.18 -15.78
C ASN A 653 11.42 1.62 -17.24
N SER A 654 12.29 2.61 -17.51
CA SER A 654 12.55 3.11 -18.86
C SER A 654 13.28 2.06 -19.70
N ALA A 655 12.96 1.98 -21.00
CA ALA A 655 13.76 1.23 -21.97
C ALA A 655 15.21 1.76 -22.06
N GLN A 656 15.43 3.03 -21.69
CA GLN A 656 16.74 3.70 -21.69
C GLN A 656 17.44 3.67 -20.30
N ARG A 657 16.90 2.96 -19.30
CA ARG A 657 17.44 2.96 -17.93
C ARG A 657 18.92 2.58 -17.84
N MET A 658 19.36 1.63 -18.67
CA MET A 658 20.75 1.18 -18.67
C MET A 658 21.69 2.22 -19.30
N GLN A 659 21.23 2.96 -20.30
CA GLN A 659 21.97 4.09 -20.86
C GLN A 659 22.18 5.18 -19.81
N ILE A 660 21.13 5.52 -19.05
CA ILE A 660 21.22 6.48 -17.94
C ILE A 660 22.21 5.98 -16.88
N ALA A 661 22.10 4.71 -16.48
CA ALA A 661 22.98 4.12 -15.47
C ALA A 661 24.47 4.19 -15.90
N THR A 662 24.78 3.80 -17.14
CA THR A 662 26.13 3.86 -17.68
C THR A 662 26.69 5.28 -17.69
N ALA A 663 25.89 6.27 -18.12
CA ALA A 663 26.33 7.67 -18.12
C ALA A 663 26.64 8.21 -16.71
N LEU A 664 25.86 7.81 -15.70
CA LEU A 664 26.14 8.17 -14.31
C LEU A 664 27.41 7.48 -13.78
N GLU A 665 27.65 6.22 -14.15
CA GLU A 665 28.87 5.49 -13.76
C GLU A 665 30.14 6.10 -14.37
N GLU A 666 30.08 6.52 -15.64
CA GLU A 666 31.18 7.25 -16.29
C GLU A 666 31.50 8.55 -15.56
N GLN A 667 30.49 9.31 -15.17
CA GLN A 667 30.67 10.53 -14.39
C GLN A 667 31.23 10.25 -12.98
N LEU A 668 30.78 9.19 -12.31
CA LEU A 668 31.30 8.79 -10.99
C LEU A 668 32.80 8.47 -11.02
N GLY A 669 33.35 8.10 -12.18
CA GLY A 669 34.80 7.91 -12.37
C GLY A 669 35.62 9.20 -12.41
N GLN A 670 34.97 10.37 -12.53
CA GLN A 670 35.65 11.67 -12.59
C GLN A 670 36.05 12.17 -11.19
N LYS A 671 37.18 12.86 -11.11
CA LYS A 671 37.65 13.47 -9.85
C LYS A 671 36.91 14.79 -9.57
N GLY A 672 36.71 15.10 -8.29
CA GLY A 672 36.20 16.41 -7.86
C GLY A 672 34.67 16.55 -7.75
N LEU A 673 33.91 15.46 -7.92
CA LEU A 673 32.47 15.48 -7.66
C LEU A 673 32.17 15.73 -6.17
N PRO A 674 31.20 16.60 -5.82
CA PRO A 674 30.74 16.75 -4.43
C PRO A 674 30.26 15.42 -3.85
N ARG A 675 30.56 15.16 -2.58
CA ARG A 675 30.21 13.88 -1.91
C ARG A 675 28.71 13.59 -1.92
N THR A 676 27.87 14.60 -1.73
CA THR A 676 26.41 14.48 -1.77
C THR A 676 25.91 14.07 -3.15
N LEU A 677 26.50 14.62 -4.22
CA LEU A 677 26.21 14.25 -5.60
C LEU A 677 26.64 12.81 -5.89
N GLN A 678 27.86 12.42 -5.47
CA GLN A 678 28.33 11.05 -5.62
C GLN A 678 27.37 10.04 -4.96
N ALA A 679 26.96 10.30 -3.70
CA ALA A 679 26.05 9.43 -2.97
C ALA A 679 24.70 9.26 -3.67
N GLU A 680 24.08 10.36 -4.15
CA GLU A 680 22.81 10.27 -4.86
C GLU A 680 22.95 9.61 -6.24
N MET A 681 24.06 9.82 -6.96
CA MET A 681 24.34 9.10 -8.20
C MET A 681 24.50 7.59 -7.97
N VAL A 682 25.19 7.17 -6.91
CA VAL A 682 25.31 5.75 -6.54
C VAL A 682 23.93 5.14 -6.25
N LYS A 683 23.07 5.84 -5.50
CA LYS A 683 21.68 5.40 -5.27
C LYS A 683 20.91 5.28 -6.57
N THR A 684 21.08 6.25 -7.48
CA THR A 684 20.43 6.28 -8.78
C THR A 684 20.84 5.09 -9.64
N VAL A 685 22.13 4.82 -9.79
CA VAL A 685 22.64 3.66 -10.53
C VAL A 685 22.07 2.36 -9.95
N LYS A 686 22.07 2.20 -8.62
CA LYS A 686 21.48 1.03 -7.96
C LYS A 686 19.99 0.85 -8.29
N ARG A 687 19.20 1.93 -8.29
CA ARG A 687 17.77 1.88 -8.65
C ARG A 687 17.56 1.45 -10.11
N LEU A 688 18.36 1.99 -11.02
CA LEU A 688 18.23 1.71 -12.45
C LEU A 688 18.64 0.27 -12.80
N LYS A 689 19.62 -0.30 -12.10
CA LYS A 689 20.13 -1.66 -12.34
C LYS A 689 19.37 -2.77 -11.62
N ASN A 690 18.84 -2.51 -10.43
CA ASN A 690 18.30 -3.55 -9.53
C ASN A 690 16.77 -3.57 -9.42
N ASN A 691 16.06 -3.01 -10.41
CA ASN A 691 14.61 -2.94 -10.40
C ASN A 691 13.98 -4.35 -10.41
#